data_AF-A0A932MRI7-F1
#
_entry.id   AF-A0A932MRI7-F1
#
_cell.length_a   1.000
_cell.length_b   1.000
_cell.length_c   1.000
_cell.angle_alpha   90.00
_cell.angle_beta   90.00
_cell.angle_gamma   90.00
#
_symmetry.space_group_name_H-M   'P 1'
#
loop_
_entity.id
_entity.type
_entity.pdbx_description
1 polymer ?
#
loop_
_entity_poly.entity_id
_entity_poly.type
_entity_poly.pdbx_seq_one_letter_code
_entity_poly.pdbx_strand_id
1 'polypeptide(L)'
;MDKGHVLIVDDEDGILSSLEAILQDEGYRVVKASTGEHALDLVRAEVPDVILVDVWMPGIDGIKTLQAVKETSADTEVIVMSGHGNIDTAVAATKLGAFDFIEKPLSMETVLRVVSQAVQSRRARDAKTAGRAVSFIDGNDSKVADLRSALEDAAGDLRPLVLLGERGTGKRHLAHVLHNRGVTREGPFAPLHCRSLPSPKRKGEFLASLRRLLPAAESGTIYLDGWELAPAEERMEILDAFFLHAKDGHRLVVAIDEEGGEALALAAVAAGRVKGRELRLPPLRERRGDILILANFFLADAAREASREKEFSEDALAALYQYDWRGNVTELKSAVTRAAYTAPGRLVRAEHLPAPLQRGVLEANGAGAANFKEARREWERRFLSLHLIHNKWNVAATAHAVGMTPASLGRILKRHGIEPPAPVRRSAPGGSQRTIGRSLVLYGRGLHSGLKTGLIIEPLPPNSGIRFGSLTTSDTVAARVEFVDNTNHATNLRNGPVVARTIEHLMSALHAHGVTNLLVKIGEEVPVMDGSAVEFCRLLEEAGLEEQGEGAAPLTLDKVYEVGERGSPEGYIRAEPSDELVVSYLLDLPKPVGRQSYRYHHTGPESFQNEIAQARTFSFIWELESLERMGLGEGGRWGNVILVDKERVVNTELRYPDEFVRHKILDVMGDLYLLGRPLRAKVTAERTGHRHNVALVRLLTEALL
;
A
#
# COMPACT_ATOMS: atom_id res chain seq x y z
N MET A 1 -24.97 -32.00 -3.12
CA MET A 1 -23.63 -31.38 -3.17
C MET A 1 -23.35 -30.85 -1.78
N ASP A 2 -22.15 -31.09 -1.25
CA ASP A 2 -21.75 -30.68 0.10
C ASP A 2 -21.74 -29.14 0.23
N LYS A 3 -22.60 -28.59 1.11
CA LYS A 3 -22.72 -27.14 1.31
C LYS A 3 -21.55 -26.56 2.12
N GLY A 4 -20.73 -27.38 2.79
CA GLY A 4 -19.57 -26.96 3.56
C GLY A 4 -19.35 -27.82 4.81
N HIS A 5 -18.13 -27.79 5.34
CA HIS A 5 -17.69 -28.54 6.52
C HIS A 5 -17.82 -27.69 7.79
N VAL A 6 -18.66 -28.12 8.72
CA VAL A 6 -18.94 -27.39 9.97
C VAL A 6 -18.50 -28.21 11.19
N LEU A 7 -17.72 -27.61 12.08
CA LEU A 7 -17.38 -28.16 13.38
C LEU A 7 -18.24 -27.50 14.45
N ILE A 8 -18.94 -28.30 15.25
CA ILE A 8 -19.75 -27.83 16.38
C ILE A 8 -19.05 -28.22 17.69
N VAL A 9 -18.90 -27.27 18.59
CA VAL A 9 -18.19 -27.43 19.86
C VAL A 9 -19.07 -26.91 21.00
N ASP A 10 -19.56 -27.83 21.84
CA ASP A 10 -20.48 -27.55 22.95
C ASP A 10 -20.40 -28.70 23.96
N ASP A 11 -20.41 -28.42 25.25
CA ASP A 11 -20.37 -29.46 26.29
C ASP A 11 -21.75 -30.12 26.53
N GLU A 12 -22.83 -29.57 25.97
CA GLU A 12 -24.17 -30.13 26.02
C GLU A 12 -24.50 -31.01 24.78
N ASP A 13 -24.60 -32.33 24.99
CA ASP A 13 -24.96 -33.30 23.94
C ASP A 13 -26.30 -33.00 23.22
N GLY A 14 -27.25 -32.39 23.95
CA GLY A 14 -28.54 -31.97 23.38
C GLY A 14 -28.40 -30.88 22.32
N ILE A 15 -27.50 -29.92 22.55
CA ILE A 15 -27.21 -28.83 21.60
C ILE A 15 -26.44 -29.37 20.41
N LEU A 16 -25.42 -30.19 20.65
CA LEU A 16 -24.66 -30.86 19.61
C LEU A 16 -25.57 -31.67 18.67
N SER A 17 -26.48 -32.47 19.21
CA SER A 17 -27.41 -33.30 18.43
C SER A 17 -28.42 -32.47 17.65
N SER A 18 -28.92 -31.37 18.24
CA SER A 18 -29.89 -30.48 17.60
C SER A 18 -29.28 -29.71 16.43
N LEU A 19 -28.08 -29.15 16.62
CA LEU A 19 -27.36 -28.44 15.56
C LEU A 19 -26.89 -29.37 14.45
N GLU A 20 -26.46 -30.58 14.78
CA GLU A 20 -26.11 -31.60 13.80
C GLU A 20 -27.31 -31.94 12.90
N ALA A 21 -28.48 -32.21 13.47
CA ALA A 21 -29.69 -32.51 12.71
C ALA A 21 -30.06 -31.35 11.77
N ILE A 22 -30.09 -30.12 12.28
CA ILE A 22 -30.45 -28.92 11.51
C ILE A 22 -29.48 -28.70 10.33
N LEU A 23 -28.18 -28.83 10.56
CA LEU A 23 -27.15 -28.55 9.55
C LEU A 23 -27.01 -29.69 8.53
N GLN A 24 -27.17 -30.95 8.95
CA GLN A 24 -27.15 -32.09 8.04
C GLN A 24 -28.37 -32.11 7.11
N ASP A 25 -29.57 -31.78 7.61
CA ASP A 25 -30.79 -31.66 6.78
C ASP A 25 -30.62 -30.59 5.68
N GLU A 26 -29.87 -29.53 5.96
CA GLU A 26 -29.53 -28.49 4.99
C GLU A 26 -28.36 -28.86 4.07
N GLY A 27 -27.71 -30.01 4.28
CA GLY A 27 -26.66 -30.54 3.40
C GLY A 27 -25.23 -30.12 3.75
N TYR A 28 -24.96 -29.71 4.99
CA TYR A 28 -23.61 -29.50 5.52
C TYR A 28 -22.99 -30.79 6.04
N ARG A 29 -21.68 -30.94 5.91
CA ARG A 29 -20.91 -32.01 6.59
C ARG A 29 -20.60 -31.55 8.01
N VAL A 30 -21.08 -32.27 9.02
CA VAL A 30 -20.96 -31.86 10.44
C VAL A 30 -20.01 -32.78 11.20
N VAL A 31 -19.13 -32.19 12.00
CA VAL A 31 -18.29 -32.87 13.00
C VAL A 31 -18.55 -32.26 14.37
N LYS A 32 -18.47 -33.05 15.43
CA LYS A 32 -18.80 -32.65 16.80
C LYS A 32 -17.60 -32.78 17.73
N ALA A 33 -17.47 -31.83 18.66
CA ALA A 33 -16.56 -31.90 19.79
C ALA A 33 -17.28 -31.48 21.07
N SER A 34 -17.03 -32.18 22.17
CA SER A 34 -17.59 -31.86 23.48
C SER A 34 -16.66 -31.02 24.37
N THR A 35 -15.44 -30.74 23.91
CA THR A 35 -14.45 -29.92 24.63
C THR A 35 -13.61 -29.08 23.67
N GLY A 36 -13.06 -27.97 24.16
CA GLY A 36 -12.16 -27.12 23.39
C GLY A 36 -10.87 -27.82 22.95
N GLU A 37 -10.32 -28.73 23.77
CA GLU A 37 -9.15 -29.54 23.43
C GLU A 37 -9.42 -30.47 22.25
N HIS A 38 -10.55 -31.20 22.28
CA HIS A 38 -10.94 -32.09 21.21
C HIS A 38 -11.22 -31.32 19.91
N ALA A 39 -11.81 -30.12 20.01
CA ALA A 39 -12.01 -29.25 18.86
C ALA A 39 -10.69 -28.85 18.19
N LEU A 40 -9.66 -28.49 18.97
CA LEU A 40 -8.35 -28.13 18.44
C LEU A 40 -7.65 -29.31 17.75
N ASP A 41 -7.79 -30.53 18.28
CA ASP A 41 -7.24 -31.73 17.66
C ASP A 41 -7.94 -32.05 16.33
N LEU A 42 -9.25 -31.86 16.25
CA LEU A 42 -10.02 -32.02 15.01
C LEU A 42 -9.64 -30.97 13.95
N VAL A 43 -9.47 -29.70 14.35
CA VAL A 43 -9.03 -28.62 13.44
C VAL A 43 -7.64 -28.90 12.86
N ARG A 44 -6.73 -29.51 13.65
CA ARG A 44 -5.40 -29.92 13.18
C ARG A 44 -5.45 -31.08 12.19
N ALA A 45 -6.39 -32.00 12.36
CA ALA A 45 -6.57 -33.14 11.47
C ALA A 45 -7.21 -32.73 10.12
N GLU A 46 -8.25 -31.89 10.17
CA GLU A 46 -8.92 -31.38 8.98
C GLU A 46 -9.56 -30.01 9.28
N VAL A 47 -9.19 -28.99 8.50
CA VAL A 47 -9.63 -27.62 8.76
C VAL A 47 -11.10 -27.42 8.34
N PRO A 48 -12.04 -27.11 9.25
CA PRO A 48 -13.44 -26.87 8.91
C PRO A 48 -13.65 -25.52 8.22
N ASP A 49 -14.76 -25.38 7.48
CA ASP A 49 -15.22 -24.10 6.91
C ASP A 49 -15.71 -23.13 7.97
N VAL A 50 -16.46 -23.66 8.94
CA VAL A 50 -17.02 -22.86 10.02
C VAL A 50 -16.93 -23.65 11.31
N ILE A 51 -16.58 -22.98 12.40
CA ILE A 51 -16.64 -23.52 13.75
C ILE A 51 -17.75 -22.79 14.51
N LEU A 52 -18.69 -23.52 15.10
CA LEU A 52 -19.59 -23.00 16.11
C LEU A 52 -19.06 -23.45 17.47
N VAL A 53 -18.77 -22.51 18.37
CA VAL A 53 -18.17 -22.82 19.67
C VAL A 53 -18.93 -22.15 20.81
N ASP A 54 -19.31 -22.90 21.84
CA ASP A 54 -19.86 -22.31 23.07
C ASP A 54 -18.78 -21.57 23.87
N VAL A 55 -19.12 -20.40 24.41
CA VAL A 55 -18.21 -19.62 25.27
C VAL A 55 -17.83 -20.40 26.52
N TRP A 56 -18.79 -21.08 27.14
CA TRP A 56 -18.63 -21.66 28.46
C TRP A 56 -18.54 -23.18 28.37
N MET A 57 -17.33 -23.71 28.42
CA MET A 57 -17.08 -25.15 28.44
C MET A 57 -16.00 -25.49 29.47
N PRO A 58 -16.02 -26.70 30.07
CA PRO A 58 -14.95 -27.16 30.95
C PRO A 58 -13.60 -27.27 30.22
N GLY A 59 -12.51 -26.91 30.91
CA GLY A 59 -11.16 -26.97 30.33
C GLY A 59 -10.82 -25.71 29.53
N ILE A 60 -10.46 -25.88 28.26
CA ILE A 60 -10.32 -24.75 27.32
C ILE A 60 -11.72 -24.21 26.97
N ASP A 61 -11.99 -22.99 27.42
CA ASP A 61 -13.22 -22.24 27.09
C ASP A 61 -13.26 -21.79 25.62
N GLY A 62 -14.45 -21.43 25.12
CA GLY A 62 -14.66 -21.13 23.70
C GLY A 62 -13.89 -19.91 23.19
N ILE A 63 -13.56 -18.96 24.06
CA ILE A 63 -12.77 -17.78 23.70
C ILE A 63 -11.30 -18.16 23.48
N LYS A 64 -10.74 -19.02 24.33
CA LYS A 64 -9.40 -19.57 24.13
C LYS A 64 -9.34 -20.50 22.92
N THR A 65 -10.39 -21.28 22.67
CA THR A 65 -10.51 -22.07 21.44
C THR A 65 -10.50 -21.17 20.21
N LEU A 66 -11.27 -20.08 20.21
CA LEU A 66 -11.26 -19.07 19.13
C LEU A 66 -9.84 -18.50 18.90
N GLN A 67 -9.15 -18.07 19.96
CA GLN A 67 -7.80 -17.51 19.86
C GLN A 67 -6.82 -18.50 19.24
N ALA A 68 -6.78 -19.73 19.75
CA ALA A 68 -5.89 -20.78 19.26
C ALA A 68 -6.18 -21.17 17.79
N VAL A 69 -7.46 -21.21 17.41
CA VAL A 69 -7.85 -21.43 16.01
C VAL A 69 -7.38 -20.28 15.12
N LYS A 70 -7.55 -19.02 15.54
CA LYS A 70 -7.14 -17.86 14.73
C LYS A 70 -5.64 -17.70 14.62
N GLU A 71 -4.88 -18.14 15.61
CA GLU A 71 -3.41 -18.21 15.54
C GLU A 71 -2.91 -19.28 14.56
N THR A 72 -3.61 -20.42 14.50
CA THR A 72 -3.18 -21.57 13.67
C THR A 72 -3.77 -21.52 12.25
N SER A 73 -4.96 -20.98 12.10
CA SER A 73 -5.73 -20.89 10.85
C SER A 73 -6.57 -19.62 10.84
N ALA A 74 -5.91 -18.49 10.57
CA ALA A 74 -6.54 -17.16 10.56
C ALA A 74 -7.76 -17.06 9.61
N ASP A 75 -7.80 -17.88 8.57
CA ASP A 75 -8.84 -17.89 7.53
C ASP A 75 -10.10 -18.70 7.90
N THR A 76 -10.06 -19.50 8.98
CA THR A 76 -11.22 -20.29 9.43
C THR A 76 -12.23 -19.38 10.14
N GLU A 77 -13.50 -19.44 9.73
CA GLU A 77 -14.54 -18.62 10.35
C GLU A 77 -15.05 -19.28 11.63
N VAL A 78 -15.12 -18.50 12.71
CA VAL A 78 -15.53 -18.98 14.04
C VAL A 78 -16.72 -18.17 14.52
N ILE A 79 -17.84 -18.84 14.79
CA ILE A 79 -19.06 -18.26 15.35
C ILE A 79 -19.11 -18.66 16.82
N VAL A 80 -19.28 -17.67 17.69
CA VAL A 80 -19.35 -17.91 19.13
C VAL A 80 -20.80 -17.99 19.58
N MET A 81 -21.13 -19.01 20.37
CA MET A 81 -22.46 -19.22 20.96
C MET A 81 -22.40 -18.92 22.45
N SER A 82 -23.40 -18.26 23.03
CA SER A 82 -23.45 -18.07 24.48
C SER A 82 -24.87 -17.99 25.02
N GLY A 83 -25.12 -18.59 26.19
CA GLY A 83 -26.43 -18.52 26.88
C GLY A 83 -26.61 -17.32 27.82
N HIS A 84 -25.59 -16.49 28.04
CA HIS A 84 -25.71 -15.22 28.75
C HIS A 84 -25.34 -14.10 27.77
N GLY A 85 -26.35 -13.51 27.12
CA GLY A 85 -26.25 -12.48 26.07
C GLY A 85 -25.67 -11.13 26.51
N ASN A 86 -24.56 -11.13 27.24
CA ASN A 86 -23.86 -9.90 27.58
C ASN A 86 -23.11 -9.41 26.33
N ILE A 87 -23.46 -8.22 25.86
CA ILE A 87 -22.86 -7.53 24.70
C ILE A 87 -21.32 -7.51 24.80
N ASP A 88 -20.77 -7.42 26.01
CA ASP A 88 -19.33 -7.38 26.26
C ASP A 88 -18.59 -8.63 25.77
N THR A 89 -19.19 -9.82 25.92
CA THR A 89 -18.59 -11.09 25.47
C THR A 89 -18.62 -11.19 23.94
N ALA A 90 -19.69 -10.73 23.31
CA ALA A 90 -19.80 -10.68 21.85
C ALA A 90 -18.77 -9.71 21.26
N VAL A 91 -18.61 -8.51 21.85
CA VAL A 91 -17.60 -7.52 21.43
C VAL A 91 -16.18 -8.07 21.61
N ALA A 92 -15.90 -8.76 22.73
CA ALA A 92 -14.61 -9.40 22.96
C ALA A 92 -14.30 -10.50 21.93
N ALA A 93 -15.29 -11.35 21.62
CA ALA A 93 -15.15 -12.40 20.60
C ALA A 93 -14.88 -11.81 19.20
N THR A 94 -15.60 -10.76 18.80
CA THR A 94 -15.37 -10.08 17.51
C THR A 94 -13.98 -9.43 17.44
N LYS A 95 -13.50 -8.79 18.53
CA LYS A 95 -12.14 -8.23 18.60
C LYS A 95 -11.06 -9.29 18.43
N LEU A 96 -11.33 -10.52 18.85
CA LEU A 96 -10.44 -11.68 18.71
C LEU A 96 -10.61 -12.41 17.37
N GLY A 97 -11.44 -11.88 16.46
CA GLY A 97 -11.58 -12.37 15.10
C GLY A 97 -12.74 -13.34 14.87
N ALA A 98 -13.67 -13.50 15.82
CA ALA A 98 -14.91 -14.23 15.55
C ALA A 98 -15.68 -13.61 14.38
N PHE A 99 -16.27 -14.46 13.54
CA PHE A 99 -17.07 -14.05 12.39
C PHE A 99 -18.39 -13.42 12.84
N ASP A 100 -19.08 -14.07 13.76
CA ASP A 100 -20.36 -13.61 14.32
C ASP A 100 -20.61 -14.23 15.70
N PHE A 101 -21.67 -13.79 16.36
CA PHE A 101 -22.10 -14.26 17.67
C PHE A 101 -23.58 -14.67 17.64
N ILE A 102 -23.92 -15.78 18.29
CA ILE A 102 -25.30 -16.28 18.41
C ILE A 102 -25.66 -16.43 19.89
N GLU A 103 -26.73 -15.78 20.30
CA GLU A 103 -27.30 -15.93 21.65
C GLU A 103 -28.14 -17.21 21.73
N LYS A 104 -27.90 -18.05 22.76
CA LYS A 104 -28.79 -19.18 23.09
C LYS A 104 -30.03 -18.61 23.82
N PRO A 105 -31.27 -19.05 23.49
CA PRO A 105 -31.61 -20.27 22.77
C PRO A 105 -31.47 -20.15 21.25
N LEU A 106 -30.86 -21.17 20.63
CA LEU A 106 -30.51 -21.18 19.21
C LEU A 106 -31.77 -21.36 18.34
N SER A 107 -32.11 -20.34 17.55
CA SER A 107 -33.16 -20.47 16.53
C SER A 107 -32.57 -21.07 15.23
N MET A 108 -33.27 -22.02 14.63
CA MET A 108 -32.87 -22.65 13.36
C MET A 108 -32.56 -21.63 12.27
N GLU A 109 -33.43 -20.62 12.10
CA GLU A 109 -33.25 -19.58 11.07
C GLU A 109 -31.97 -18.76 11.26
N THR A 110 -31.66 -18.37 12.50
CA THR A 110 -30.43 -17.62 12.81
C THR A 110 -29.18 -18.48 12.60
N VAL A 111 -29.18 -19.73 13.07
CA VAL A 111 -28.04 -20.64 12.88
C VAL A 111 -27.76 -20.85 11.40
N LEU A 112 -28.78 -21.20 10.61
CA LEU A 112 -28.63 -21.44 9.18
C LEU A 112 -28.18 -20.19 8.43
N ARG A 113 -28.74 -19.02 8.76
CA ARG A 113 -28.36 -17.74 8.16
C ARG A 113 -26.88 -17.42 8.43
N VAL A 114 -26.45 -17.48 9.69
CA VAL A 114 -25.10 -17.09 10.09
C VAL A 114 -24.07 -18.10 9.56
N VAL A 115 -24.35 -19.41 9.63
CA VAL A 115 -23.47 -20.44 9.06
C VAL A 115 -23.36 -20.31 7.54
N SER A 116 -24.47 -20.08 6.85
CA SER A 116 -24.46 -19.83 5.40
C SER A 116 -23.64 -18.58 5.05
N GLN A 117 -23.77 -17.49 5.80
CA GLN A 117 -22.97 -16.28 5.62
C GLN A 117 -21.48 -16.53 5.89
N ALA A 118 -21.13 -17.30 6.92
CA ALA A 118 -19.75 -17.64 7.26
C ALA A 118 -19.12 -18.53 6.18
N VAL A 119 -19.81 -19.58 5.71
CA VAL A 119 -19.35 -20.43 4.61
C VAL A 119 -19.22 -19.63 3.31
N GLN A 120 -20.17 -18.73 3.00
CA GLN A 120 -20.08 -17.87 1.83
C GLN A 120 -18.94 -16.84 1.95
N SER A 121 -18.69 -16.29 3.14
CA SER A 121 -17.57 -15.40 3.42
C SER A 121 -16.24 -16.13 3.24
N ARG A 122 -16.11 -17.34 3.79
CA ARG A 122 -14.93 -18.19 3.59
C ARG A 122 -14.77 -18.55 2.12
N ARG A 123 -15.81 -19.01 1.43
CA ARG A 123 -15.77 -19.32 -0.01
C ARG A 123 -15.50 -18.09 -0.87
N ALA A 124 -16.00 -16.91 -0.51
CA ALA A 124 -15.71 -15.65 -1.20
C ALA A 124 -14.29 -15.16 -0.89
N ARG A 125 -13.76 -15.44 0.30
CA ARG A 125 -12.37 -15.20 0.68
C ARG A 125 -11.45 -16.18 -0.02
N ASP A 126 -11.77 -17.47 -0.06
CA ASP A 126 -11.08 -18.51 -0.80
C ASP A 126 -11.19 -18.27 -2.30
N ALA A 127 -12.31 -17.76 -2.81
CA ALA A 127 -12.43 -17.27 -4.18
C ALA A 127 -11.66 -15.96 -4.39
N LYS A 128 -11.47 -15.11 -3.38
CA LYS A 128 -10.55 -13.94 -3.38
C LYS A 128 -9.08 -14.32 -3.17
N THR A 129 -8.79 -15.49 -2.59
CA THR A 129 -7.44 -15.99 -2.25
C THR A 129 -6.93 -16.92 -3.35
N ALA A 130 -7.78 -17.80 -3.89
CA ALA A 130 -7.59 -18.55 -5.14
C ALA A 130 -7.78 -17.64 -6.37
N GLY A 131 -8.64 -16.61 -6.27
CA GLY A 131 -8.74 -15.50 -7.22
C GLY A 131 -7.83 -14.32 -6.90
N ARG A 132 -6.90 -14.47 -5.94
CA ARG A 132 -5.74 -13.57 -5.80
C ARG A 132 -4.74 -13.91 -6.88
N ALA A 133 -5.19 -13.95 -8.13
CA ALA A 133 -4.30 -13.63 -9.20
C ALA A 133 -4.06 -12.12 -9.03
N VAL A 134 -2.85 -11.70 -8.63
CA VAL A 134 -2.47 -10.29 -8.77
C VAL A 134 -2.88 -9.89 -10.17
N SER A 135 -3.75 -8.88 -10.27
CA SER A 135 -4.03 -8.34 -11.58
C SER A 135 -2.69 -7.79 -12.03
N PHE A 136 -2.15 -8.22 -13.17
CA PHE A 136 -0.91 -7.65 -13.74
C PHE A 136 -1.04 -6.15 -14.09
N ILE A 137 -2.08 -5.50 -13.56
CA ILE A 137 -2.55 -4.15 -13.74
C ILE A 137 -2.70 -3.45 -12.37
N ASP A 138 -2.19 -4.00 -11.26
CA ASP A 138 -2.24 -3.37 -9.93
C ASP A 138 -1.02 -2.44 -9.68
N GLY A 139 -0.20 -2.23 -10.71
CA GLY A 139 0.88 -1.26 -10.75
C GLY A 139 0.44 0.20 -10.72
N ASN A 140 1.28 1.06 -10.13
CA ASN A 140 1.09 2.52 -10.12
C ASN A 140 1.80 3.23 -11.28
N ASP A 141 2.30 2.48 -12.27
CA ASP A 141 2.85 3.10 -13.47
C ASP A 141 1.72 3.73 -14.29
N SER A 142 1.94 4.94 -14.80
CA SER A 142 1.01 5.64 -15.70
C SER A 142 0.49 4.75 -16.84
N LYS A 143 1.36 3.90 -17.42
CA LYS A 143 0.99 2.99 -18.51
C LYS A 143 0.06 1.86 -18.05
N VAL A 144 0.12 1.49 -16.78
CA VAL A 144 -0.73 0.47 -16.16
C VAL A 144 -2.09 1.07 -15.78
N ALA A 145 -2.13 2.33 -15.36
CA ALA A 145 -3.38 3.06 -15.15
C ALA A 145 -4.17 3.24 -16.45
N ASP A 146 -3.51 3.61 -17.55
CA ASP A 146 -4.12 3.71 -18.88
C ASP A 146 -4.67 2.35 -19.34
N LEU A 147 -3.91 1.28 -19.12
CA LEU A 147 -4.33 -0.09 -19.42
C LEU A 147 -5.58 -0.49 -18.63
N ARG A 148 -5.65 -0.11 -17.35
CA ARG A 148 -6.79 -0.39 -16.46
C ARG A 148 -8.04 0.32 -16.92
N SER A 149 -7.94 1.61 -17.22
CA SER A 149 -9.06 2.42 -17.73
C SER A 149 -9.59 1.87 -19.06
N ALA A 150 -8.69 1.53 -19.99
CA ALA A 150 -9.07 0.93 -21.25
C ALA A 150 -9.72 -0.46 -21.09
N LEU A 151 -9.31 -1.23 -20.08
CA LEU A 151 -9.92 -2.53 -19.76
C LEU A 151 -11.32 -2.37 -19.14
N GLU A 152 -11.51 -1.39 -18.26
CA GLU A 152 -12.82 -1.09 -17.64
C GLU A 152 -13.83 -0.64 -18.70
N ASP A 153 -13.42 0.26 -19.60
CA ASP A 153 -14.23 0.63 -20.75
C ASP A 153 -14.52 -0.59 -21.64
N ALA A 154 -13.56 -1.50 -21.85
CA ALA A 154 -13.77 -2.72 -22.63
C ALA A 154 -14.66 -3.76 -21.92
N ALA A 155 -14.74 -3.71 -20.59
CA ALA A 155 -15.56 -4.64 -19.81
C ALA A 155 -17.06 -4.40 -20.03
N GLY A 156 -17.48 -3.17 -20.36
CA GLY A 156 -18.87 -2.75 -20.45
C GLY A 156 -19.67 -3.22 -21.68
N ASP A 157 -19.04 -3.78 -22.73
CA ASP A 157 -19.76 -4.19 -23.95
C ASP A 157 -19.19 -5.45 -24.61
N LEU A 158 -19.94 -6.09 -25.53
CA LEU A 158 -19.48 -7.33 -26.18
C LEU A 158 -18.52 -7.11 -27.36
N ARG A 159 -17.98 -5.90 -27.57
CA ARG A 159 -17.09 -5.64 -28.72
C ARG A 159 -15.84 -6.52 -28.63
N PRO A 160 -15.38 -7.08 -29.77
CA PRO A 160 -14.14 -7.82 -29.81
C PRO A 160 -12.94 -6.98 -29.35
N LEU A 161 -11.96 -7.62 -28.71
CA LEU A 161 -10.74 -6.98 -28.22
C LEU A 161 -9.50 -7.63 -28.85
N VAL A 162 -8.58 -6.81 -29.34
CA VAL A 162 -7.26 -7.25 -29.81
C VAL A 162 -6.22 -6.84 -28.78
N LEU A 163 -5.54 -7.82 -28.18
CA LEU A 163 -4.49 -7.64 -27.20
C LEU A 163 -3.13 -7.75 -27.88
N LEU A 164 -2.38 -6.66 -27.90
CA LEU A 164 -1.02 -6.62 -28.43
C LEU A 164 0.00 -6.52 -27.29
N GLY A 165 1.13 -7.22 -27.38
CA GLY A 165 2.24 -6.98 -26.47
C GLY A 165 3.30 -8.06 -26.55
N GLU A 166 4.45 -7.85 -25.93
CA GLU A 166 5.54 -8.84 -25.92
C GLU A 166 5.09 -10.16 -25.29
N ARG A 167 5.82 -11.23 -25.61
CA ARG A 167 5.57 -12.54 -25.03
C ARG A 167 5.74 -12.50 -23.51
N GLY A 168 4.82 -13.14 -22.79
CA GLY A 168 4.87 -13.20 -21.32
C GLY A 168 4.42 -11.93 -20.59
N THR A 169 3.83 -10.94 -21.28
CA THR A 169 3.28 -9.71 -20.66
C THR A 169 1.98 -9.92 -19.88
N GLY A 170 1.33 -11.08 -20.01
CA GLY A 170 0.09 -11.41 -19.28
C GLY A 170 -1.19 -11.27 -20.09
N LYS A 171 -1.14 -11.25 -21.43
CA LYS A 171 -2.31 -11.14 -22.34
C LYS A 171 -3.48 -12.09 -21.98
N ARG A 172 -3.19 -13.37 -21.76
CA ARG A 172 -4.22 -14.36 -21.36
C ARG A 172 -4.87 -14.04 -20.02
N HIS A 173 -4.09 -13.60 -19.05
CA HIS A 173 -4.62 -13.21 -17.75
C HIS A 173 -5.46 -11.94 -17.87
N LEU A 174 -5.02 -10.97 -18.67
CA LEU A 174 -5.80 -9.75 -18.94
C LEU A 174 -7.16 -10.09 -19.58
N ALA A 175 -7.19 -11.03 -20.53
CA ALA A 175 -8.44 -11.53 -21.10
C ALA A 175 -9.33 -12.23 -20.07
N HIS A 176 -8.73 -12.93 -19.10
CA HIS A 176 -9.46 -13.58 -18.01
C HIS A 176 -10.03 -12.56 -17.01
N VAL A 177 -9.26 -11.52 -16.65
CA VAL A 177 -9.74 -10.40 -15.81
C VAL A 177 -10.90 -9.69 -16.50
N LEU A 178 -10.76 -9.42 -17.79
CA LEU A 178 -11.81 -8.81 -18.61
C LEU A 178 -13.09 -9.64 -18.61
N HIS A 179 -12.97 -10.96 -18.71
CA HIS A 179 -14.10 -11.88 -18.66
C HIS A 179 -14.81 -11.81 -17.31
N ASN A 180 -14.07 -11.92 -16.20
CA ASN A 180 -14.62 -11.94 -14.83
C ASN A 180 -15.27 -10.60 -14.43
N ARG A 181 -14.82 -9.49 -15.01
CA ARG A 181 -15.37 -8.14 -14.76
C ARG A 181 -16.43 -7.70 -15.77
N GLY A 182 -16.54 -8.40 -16.90
CA GLY A 182 -17.33 -7.96 -18.05
C GLY A 182 -18.73 -8.55 -18.13
N VAL A 183 -19.44 -8.18 -19.19
CA VAL A 183 -20.82 -8.64 -19.49
C VAL A 183 -20.92 -10.17 -19.58
N THR A 184 -19.83 -10.86 -19.91
CA THR A 184 -19.80 -12.32 -20.11
C THR A 184 -19.39 -13.11 -18.85
N ARG A 185 -19.32 -12.48 -17.67
CA ARG A 185 -18.76 -13.08 -16.44
C ARG A 185 -19.49 -14.35 -15.95
N GLU A 186 -20.77 -14.50 -16.27
CA GLU A 186 -21.60 -15.62 -15.83
C GLU A 186 -21.46 -16.85 -16.74
N GLY A 187 -20.85 -16.70 -17.93
CA GLY A 187 -20.66 -17.81 -18.87
C GLY A 187 -19.21 -18.26 -18.99
N PRO A 188 -18.89 -19.17 -19.91
CA PRO A 188 -17.58 -19.82 -19.93
C PRO A 188 -16.49 -18.95 -20.58
N PHE A 189 -15.24 -19.11 -20.08
CA PHE A 189 -14.02 -18.60 -20.69
C PHE A 189 -13.34 -19.71 -21.51
N ALA A 190 -13.31 -19.56 -22.83
CA ALA A 190 -12.84 -20.57 -23.78
C ALA A 190 -11.49 -20.16 -24.44
N PRO A 191 -10.34 -20.57 -23.89
CA PRO A 191 -9.04 -20.33 -24.50
C PRO A 191 -8.76 -21.32 -25.64
N LEU A 192 -8.32 -20.80 -26.79
CA LEU A 192 -7.98 -21.55 -27.99
C LEU A 192 -6.66 -21.02 -28.54
N HIS A 193 -5.77 -21.94 -28.95
CA HIS A 193 -4.48 -21.59 -29.51
C HIS A 193 -4.48 -21.92 -31.01
N CYS A 194 -4.21 -20.94 -31.88
CA CYS A 194 -4.34 -21.11 -33.33
C CYS A 194 -3.41 -22.21 -33.90
N ARG A 195 -2.24 -22.42 -33.29
CA ARG A 195 -1.30 -23.51 -33.61
C ARG A 195 -1.84 -24.91 -33.30
N SER A 196 -2.74 -25.04 -32.34
CA SER A 196 -3.32 -26.33 -31.93
C SER A 196 -4.43 -26.81 -32.87
N LEU A 197 -4.79 -26.01 -33.87
CA LEU A 197 -5.77 -26.36 -34.90
C LEU A 197 -5.05 -26.98 -36.13
N PRO A 198 -5.42 -28.16 -36.65
CA PRO A 198 -4.85 -28.81 -37.83
C PRO A 198 -5.17 -28.09 -39.16
N SER A 199 -4.15 -27.81 -39.98
CA SER A 199 -4.19 -27.00 -41.21
C SER A 199 -4.55 -27.78 -42.49
N PRO A 200 -5.63 -28.56 -42.48
CA PRO A 200 -6.66 -28.22 -43.48
C PRO A 200 -8.10 -28.25 -42.95
N LYS A 201 -8.31 -28.44 -41.63
CA LYS A 201 -9.64 -28.50 -41.00
C LYS A 201 -9.85 -27.44 -39.92
N ARG A 202 -8.98 -26.43 -39.81
CA ARG A 202 -9.00 -25.41 -38.74
C ARG A 202 -10.37 -24.79 -38.53
N LYS A 203 -11.10 -24.43 -39.60
CA LYS A 203 -12.46 -23.90 -39.50
C LYS A 203 -13.44 -24.89 -38.86
N GLY A 204 -13.42 -26.15 -39.29
CA GLY A 204 -14.29 -27.20 -38.76
C GLY A 204 -13.96 -27.56 -37.31
N GLU A 205 -12.69 -27.64 -36.96
CA GLU A 205 -12.21 -27.94 -35.61
C GLU A 205 -12.34 -26.76 -34.65
N PHE A 206 -12.20 -25.54 -35.15
CA PHE A 206 -12.54 -24.32 -34.43
C PHE A 206 -14.02 -24.32 -34.07
N LEU A 207 -14.92 -24.58 -35.04
CA LEU A 207 -16.36 -24.69 -34.79
C LEU A 207 -16.71 -25.85 -33.85
N ALA A 208 -16.03 -27.00 -33.95
CA ALA A 208 -16.22 -28.12 -33.03
C ALA A 208 -15.77 -27.76 -31.61
N SER A 209 -14.62 -27.08 -31.48
CA SER A 209 -14.09 -26.62 -30.20
C SER A 209 -14.98 -25.56 -29.57
N LEU A 210 -15.50 -24.61 -30.37
CA LEU A 210 -16.48 -23.62 -29.91
C LEU A 210 -17.74 -24.31 -29.39
N ARG A 211 -18.35 -25.23 -30.15
CA ARG A 211 -19.55 -25.96 -29.71
C ARG A 211 -19.34 -26.77 -28.44
N ARG A 212 -18.12 -27.25 -28.20
CA ARG A 212 -17.76 -28.00 -26.98
C ARG A 212 -17.53 -27.09 -25.77
N LEU A 213 -16.97 -25.91 -25.98
CA LEU A 213 -16.54 -25.00 -24.92
C LEU A 213 -17.60 -23.93 -24.59
N LEU A 214 -18.53 -23.68 -25.50
CA LEU A 214 -19.58 -22.65 -25.39
C LEU A 214 -20.92 -23.27 -25.81
N PRO A 215 -21.74 -23.72 -24.84
CA PRO A 215 -23.09 -24.21 -25.10
C PRO A 215 -23.96 -23.10 -25.72
N ALA A 216 -24.90 -23.47 -26.60
CA ALA A 216 -25.69 -22.53 -27.41
C ALA A 216 -26.64 -21.58 -26.64
N ALA A 217 -26.63 -21.60 -25.30
CA ALA A 217 -27.53 -20.85 -24.44
C ALA A 217 -26.83 -19.86 -23.49
N GLU A 218 -25.49 -19.77 -23.49
CA GLU A 218 -24.72 -18.99 -22.49
C GLU A 218 -23.78 -17.96 -23.14
N SER A 219 -23.82 -16.70 -22.69
CA SER A 219 -22.89 -15.64 -23.11
C SER A 219 -21.50 -15.83 -22.50
N GLY A 220 -20.44 -15.99 -23.30
CA GLY A 220 -19.08 -16.31 -22.82
C GLY A 220 -17.95 -15.53 -23.51
N THR A 221 -16.69 -15.75 -23.13
CA THR A 221 -15.52 -15.13 -23.77
C THR A 221 -14.66 -16.17 -24.48
N ILE A 222 -14.34 -15.94 -25.75
CA ILE A 222 -13.37 -16.72 -26.53
C ILE A 222 -12.05 -15.98 -26.55
N TYR A 223 -10.98 -16.64 -26.11
CA TYR A 223 -9.62 -16.12 -26.18
C TYR A 223 -8.83 -16.87 -27.24
N LEU A 224 -8.44 -16.19 -28.31
CA LEU A 224 -7.58 -16.70 -29.39
C LEU A 224 -6.13 -16.30 -29.13
N ASP A 225 -5.25 -17.28 -28.97
CA ASP A 225 -3.81 -17.10 -28.76
C ASP A 225 -2.98 -17.55 -29.97
N GLY A 226 -1.82 -16.93 -30.16
CA GLY A 226 -0.90 -17.25 -31.25
C GLY A 226 -1.45 -16.96 -32.64
N TRP A 227 -2.17 -15.84 -32.78
CA TRP A 227 -2.79 -15.41 -34.05
C TRP A 227 -1.75 -15.21 -35.16
N GLU A 228 -0.58 -14.67 -34.83
CA GLU A 228 0.55 -14.47 -35.72
C GLU A 228 1.13 -15.77 -36.28
N LEU A 229 0.89 -16.91 -35.62
CA LEU A 229 1.40 -18.22 -36.04
C LEU A 229 0.50 -18.92 -37.07
N ALA A 230 -0.69 -18.38 -37.34
CA ALA A 230 -1.61 -18.93 -38.33
C ALA A 230 -1.40 -18.30 -39.73
N PRO A 231 -1.46 -19.09 -40.82
CA PRO A 231 -1.48 -18.60 -42.19
C PRO A 231 -2.61 -17.58 -42.43
N ALA A 232 -2.38 -16.64 -43.35
CA ALA A 232 -3.29 -15.54 -43.62
C ALA A 232 -4.72 -15.97 -43.99
N GLU A 233 -4.86 -16.99 -44.85
CA GLU A 233 -6.16 -17.51 -45.30
C GLU A 233 -6.96 -18.12 -44.12
N GLU A 234 -6.31 -18.92 -43.29
CA GLU A 234 -6.95 -19.63 -42.17
C GLU A 234 -7.34 -18.69 -41.03
N ARG A 235 -6.60 -17.60 -40.83
CA ARG A 235 -6.96 -16.51 -39.90
C ARG A 235 -8.32 -15.92 -40.24
N MET A 236 -8.54 -15.61 -41.51
CA MET A 236 -9.80 -15.02 -41.97
C MET A 236 -10.96 -16.01 -41.81
N GLU A 237 -10.74 -17.29 -42.11
CA GLU A 237 -11.75 -18.33 -41.90
C GLU A 237 -12.18 -18.48 -40.44
N ILE A 238 -11.26 -18.33 -39.48
CA ILE A 238 -11.55 -18.41 -38.04
C ILE A 238 -12.44 -17.23 -37.61
N LEU A 239 -12.10 -16.01 -38.02
CA LEU A 239 -12.92 -14.83 -37.69
C LEU A 239 -14.30 -14.93 -38.34
N ASP A 240 -14.36 -15.36 -39.60
CA ASP A 240 -15.63 -15.52 -40.33
C ASP A 240 -16.50 -16.62 -39.70
N ALA A 241 -15.89 -17.72 -39.23
CA ALA A 241 -16.59 -18.76 -38.49
C ALA A 241 -17.15 -18.26 -37.16
N PHE A 242 -16.40 -17.43 -36.42
CA PHE A 242 -16.87 -16.80 -35.18
C PHE A 242 -18.10 -15.91 -35.44
N PHE A 243 -18.03 -14.99 -36.41
CA PHE A 243 -19.15 -14.09 -36.70
C PHE A 243 -20.39 -14.80 -37.26
N LEU A 244 -20.21 -15.95 -37.90
CA LEU A 244 -21.32 -16.73 -38.44
C LEU A 244 -22.05 -17.57 -37.36
N HIS A 245 -21.36 -18.02 -36.31
CA HIS A 245 -21.89 -19.04 -35.38
C HIS A 245 -21.88 -18.65 -33.89
N ALA A 246 -21.12 -17.63 -33.49
CA ALA A 246 -20.90 -17.27 -32.08
C ALA A 246 -21.11 -15.77 -31.82
N LYS A 247 -21.74 -15.04 -32.75
CA LYS A 247 -21.99 -13.59 -32.60
C LYS A 247 -23.02 -13.25 -31.52
N ASP A 248 -23.92 -14.18 -31.20
CA ASP A 248 -25.04 -13.93 -30.30
C ASP A 248 -24.59 -14.18 -28.85
N GLY A 249 -24.11 -13.11 -28.19
CA GLY A 249 -23.80 -13.11 -26.76
C GLY A 249 -22.36 -13.43 -26.36
N HIS A 250 -21.47 -13.79 -27.29
CA HIS A 250 -20.07 -14.09 -26.96
C HIS A 250 -19.11 -12.93 -27.31
N ARG A 251 -18.12 -12.70 -26.45
CA ARG A 251 -17.01 -11.77 -26.71
C ARG A 251 -15.81 -12.51 -27.31
N LEU A 252 -15.20 -11.96 -28.35
CA LEU A 252 -13.93 -12.45 -28.91
C LEU A 252 -12.74 -11.61 -28.41
N VAL A 253 -11.70 -12.25 -27.92
CA VAL A 253 -10.42 -11.64 -27.57
C VAL A 253 -9.32 -12.30 -28.40
N VAL A 254 -8.56 -11.52 -29.16
CA VAL A 254 -7.44 -12.00 -30.00
C VAL A 254 -6.13 -11.50 -29.42
N ALA A 255 -5.23 -12.39 -29.03
CA ALA A 255 -3.90 -12.04 -28.54
C ALA A 255 -2.84 -12.17 -29.65
N ILE A 256 -1.98 -11.17 -29.74
CA ILE A 256 -0.89 -11.07 -30.71
C ILE A 256 0.42 -10.80 -29.97
N ASP A 257 1.43 -11.62 -30.24
CA ASP A 257 2.79 -11.38 -29.75
C ASP A 257 3.48 -10.30 -30.61
N GLU A 258 4.03 -9.27 -29.96
CA GLU A 258 4.72 -8.15 -30.64
C GLU A 258 6.16 -8.50 -31.08
N GLU A 259 6.50 -9.79 -31.14
CA GLU A 259 7.84 -10.25 -31.55
C GLU A 259 7.92 -10.32 -33.09
N GLY A 260 8.30 -9.21 -33.73
CA GLY A 260 8.58 -9.14 -35.17
C GLY A 260 7.95 -7.95 -35.89
N GLY A 261 8.48 -7.59 -37.06
CA GLY A 261 8.10 -6.37 -37.78
C GLY A 261 6.66 -6.32 -38.33
N GLU A 262 5.93 -7.43 -38.28
CA GLU A 262 4.57 -7.55 -38.86
C GLU A 262 3.43 -7.49 -37.82
N ALA A 263 3.73 -7.54 -36.52
CA ALA A 263 2.71 -7.67 -35.48
C ALA A 263 1.65 -6.55 -35.49
N LEU A 264 2.09 -5.30 -35.70
CA LEU A 264 1.20 -4.14 -35.79
C LEU A 264 0.28 -4.21 -37.02
N ALA A 265 0.79 -4.68 -38.15
CA ALA A 265 -0.01 -4.87 -39.36
C ALA A 265 -1.06 -5.98 -39.15
N LEU A 266 -0.69 -7.06 -38.46
CA LEU A 266 -1.60 -8.14 -38.11
C LEU A 266 -2.69 -7.71 -37.13
N ALA A 267 -2.33 -6.90 -36.14
CA ALA A 267 -3.28 -6.31 -35.20
C ALA A 267 -4.29 -5.41 -35.91
N ALA A 268 -3.82 -4.54 -36.81
CA ALA A 268 -4.69 -3.67 -37.61
C ALA A 268 -5.64 -4.47 -38.52
N VAL A 269 -5.17 -5.55 -39.15
CA VAL A 269 -6.02 -6.46 -39.95
C VAL A 269 -7.08 -7.14 -39.09
N ALA A 270 -6.70 -7.67 -37.93
CA ALA A 270 -7.62 -8.30 -37.01
C ALA A 270 -8.67 -7.29 -36.51
N ALA A 271 -8.22 -6.14 -35.98
CA ALA A 271 -9.06 -5.07 -35.45
C ALA A 271 -10.03 -4.51 -36.50
N GLY A 272 -9.55 -4.27 -37.72
CA GLY A 272 -10.36 -3.81 -38.85
C GLY A 272 -11.42 -4.83 -39.26
N ARG A 273 -11.09 -6.12 -39.26
CA ARG A 273 -12.03 -7.20 -39.60
C ARG A 273 -13.08 -7.41 -38.51
N VAL A 274 -12.67 -7.40 -37.24
CA VAL A 274 -13.58 -7.62 -36.10
C VAL A 274 -14.32 -6.35 -35.65
N LYS A 275 -13.97 -5.19 -36.22
CA LYS A 275 -14.39 -3.86 -35.72
C LYS A 275 -14.16 -3.71 -34.21
N GLY A 276 -13.06 -4.29 -33.74
CA GLY A 276 -12.73 -4.45 -32.33
C GLY A 276 -11.85 -3.32 -31.79
N ARG A 277 -11.75 -3.24 -30.47
CA ARG A 277 -10.83 -2.31 -29.79
C ARG A 277 -9.43 -2.91 -29.77
N GLU A 278 -8.41 -2.09 -29.88
CA GLU A 278 -7.01 -2.50 -29.72
C GLU A 278 -6.49 -2.04 -28.36
N LEU A 279 -5.80 -2.93 -27.66
CA LEU A 279 -5.24 -2.65 -26.35
C LEU A 279 -3.83 -3.26 -26.25
N ARG A 280 -2.85 -2.40 -25.99
CA ARG A 280 -1.44 -2.77 -25.97
C ARG A 280 -0.93 -2.89 -24.55
N LEU A 281 -0.32 -4.03 -24.21
CA LEU A 281 0.29 -4.30 -22.93
C LEU A 281 1.76 -3.85 -22.94
N PRO A 282 2.18 -2.96 -22.02
CA PRO A 282 3.58 -2.59 -21.90
C PRO A 282 4.42 -3.78 -21.39
N PRO A 283 5.67 -3.91 -21.86
CA PRO A 283 6.60 -4.89 -21.31
C PRO A 283 6.94 -4.57 -19.86
N LEU A 284 7.32 -5.57 -19.08
CA LEU A 284 7.55 -5.47 -17.63
C LEU A 284 8.61 -4.42 -17.27
N ARG A 285 9.62 -4.21 -18.13
CA ARG A 285 10.63 -3.14 -17.99
C ARG A 285 10.08 -1.72 -18.09
N GLU A 286 8.91 -1.53 -18.69
CA GLU A 286 8.22 -0.23 -18.79
C GLU A 286 7.19 -0.03 -17.67
N ARG A 287 7.05 -1.00 -16.77
CA ARG A 287 6.18 -0.96 -15.58
C ARG A 287 6.92 -1.53 -14.37
N ARG A 288 8.10 -0.96 -14.07
CA ARG A 288 9.02 -1.51 -13.06
C ARG A 288 8.44 -1.57 -11.65
N GLY A 289 7.44 -0.72 -11.34
CA GLY A 289 6.69 -0.79 -10.08
C GLY A 289 6.03 -2.15 -9.84
N ASP A 290 5.69 -2.88 -10.91
CA ASP A 290 5.02 -4.17 -10.84
C ASP A 290 5.98 -5.30 -10.49
N ILE A 291 7.28 -5.15 -10.79
CA ILE A 291 8.28 -6.22 -10.64
C ILE A 291 8.31 -6.75 -9.22
N LEU A 292 8.38 -5.87 -8.22
CA LEU A 292 8.47 -6.29 -6.81
C LEU A 292 7.13 -6.82 -6.28
N ILE A 293 6.01 -6.27 -6.76
CA ILE A 293 4.67 -6.72 -6.41
C ILE A 293 4.47 -8.16 -6.91
N LEU A 294 4.77 -8.38 -8.18
CA LEU A 294 4.69 -9.69 -8.84
C LEU A 294 5.71 -10.67 -8.27
N ALA A 295 6.93 -10.23 -7.97
CA ALA A 295 7.93 -11.07 -7.35
C ALA A 295 7.48 -11.56 -5.97
N ASN A 296 7.01 -10.68 -5.10
CA ASN A 296 6.52 -11.07 -3.77
C ASN A 296 5.28 -11.96 -3.87
N PHE A 297 4.41 -11.71 -4.86
CA PHE A 297 3.27 -12.57 -5.12
C PHE A 297 3.69 -14.00 -5.52
N PHE A 298 4.58 -14.14 -6.51
CA PHE A 298 5.07 -15.45 -6.93
C PHE A 298 5.89 -16.15 -5.85
N LEU A 299 6.58 -15.38 -4.99
CA LEU A 299 7.29 -15.92 -3.85
C LEU A 299 6.31 -16.51 -2.83
N ALA A 300 5.24 -15.78 -2.50
CA ALA A 300 4.20 -16.25 -1.60
C ALA A 300 3.44 -17.48 -2.16
N ASP A 301 3.20 -17.51 -3.47
CA ASP A 301 2.59 -18.65 -4.16
C ASP A 301 3.47 -19.91 -4.06
N ALA A 302 4.77 -19.78 -4.40
CA ALA A 302 5.75 -20.87 -4.29
C ALA A 302 6.01 -21.30 -2.84
N ALA A 303 5.99 -20.35 -1.89
CA ALA A 303 6.11 -20.59 -0.45
C ALA A 303 4.95 -21.44 0.08
N ARG A 304 3.72 -21.12 -0.34
CA ARG A 304 2.51 -21.86 0.02
C ARG A 304 2.54 -23.29 -0.53
N GLU A 305 2.90 -23.46 -1.81
CA GLU A 305 3.01 -24.77 -2.45
C GLU A 305 4.09 -25.65 -1.78
N ALA A 306 5.14 -25.04 -1.25
CA ALA A 306 6.22 -25.73 -0.55
C ALA A 306 6.01 -25.86 0.97
N SER A 307 4.89 -25.38 1.53
CA SER A 307 4.63 -25.27 2.98
C SER A 307 5.79 -24.64 3.77
N ARG A 308 6.41 -23.58 3.23
CA ARG A 308 7.57 -22.90 3.82
C ARG A 308 7.41 -21.39 3.69
N GLU A 309 7.65 -20.66 4.78
CA GLU A 309 7.70 -19.20 4.70
C GLU A 309 8.96 -18.71 3.98
N LYS A 310 8.79 -17.75 3.07
CA LYS A 310 9.89 -17.18 2.27
C LYS A 310 9.78 -15.67 2.18
N GLU A 311 10.92 -15.00 2.25
CA GLU A 311 11.07 -13.55 2.07
C GLU A 311 12.34 -13.27 1.26
N PHE A 312 12.35 -12.20 0.47
CA PHE A 312 13.57 -11.75 -0.21
C PHE A 312 14.45 -10.93 0.73
N SER A 313 15.76 -11.03 0.57
CA SER A 313 16.68 -10.02 1.09
C SER A 313 16.78 -8.81 0.18
N GLU A 314 17.32 -7.70 0.70
CA GLU A 314 17.42 -6.42 0.00
C GLU A 314 18.22 -6.51 -1.32
N ASP A 315 19.30 -7.29 -1.34
CA ASP A 315 20.12 -7.56 -2.53
C ASP A 315 19.37 -8.36 -3.61
N ALA A 316 18.50 -9.29 -3.21
CA ALA A 316 17.65 -10.04 -4.13
C ALA A 316 16.57 -9.14 -4.75
N LEU A 317 15.94 -8.28 -3.95
CA LEU A 317 14.96 -7.31 -4.44
C LEU A 317 15.61 -6.31 -5.42
N ALA A 318 16.81 -5.83 -5.11
CA ALA A 318 17.56 -4.94 -5.99
C ALA A 318 17.90 -5.61 -7.34
N ALA A 319 18.35 -6.87 -7.32
CA ALA A 319 18.66 -7.64 -8.52
C ALA A 319 17.41 -7.89 -9.39
N LEU A 320 16.27 -8.22 -8.77
CA LEU A 320 14.99 -8.40 -9.46
C LEU A 320 14.52 -7.08 -10.11
N TYR A 321 14.62 -5.96 -9.39
CA TYR A 321 14.15 -4.66 -9.88
C TYR A 321 14.97 -4.12 -11.06
N GLN A 322 16.27 -4.37 -11.08
CA GLN A 322 17.19 -3.85 -12.11
C GLN A 322 17.17 -4.66 -13.42
N TYR A 323 16.63 -5.88 -13.42
CA TYR A 323 16.63 -6.74 -14.59
C TYR A 323 15.62 -6.30 -15.66
N ASP A 324 15.97 -6.47 -16.93
CA ASP A 324 15.15 -6.02 -18.06
C ASP A 324 13.93 -6.91 -18.37
N TRP A 325 13.88 -8.11 -17.78
CA TRP A 325 12.77 -9.06 -17.94
C TRP A 325 12.28 -9.19 -19.39
N ARG A 326 13.15 -9.64 -20.31
CA ARG A 326 12.80 -9.81 -21.73
C ARG A 326 11.70 -10.85 -21.95
N GLY A 327 11.63 -11.86 -21.08
CA GLY A 327 10.50 -12.80 -21.02
C GLY A 327 9.36 -12.36 -20.10
N ASN A 328 9.38 -11.08 -19.70
CA ASN A 328 8.33 -10.39 -18.96
C ASN A 328 7.93 -11.14 -17.67
N VAL A 329 6.63 -11.19 -17.38
CA VAL A 329 6.07 -11.79 -16.16
C VAL A 329 6.35 -13.30 -16.08
N THR A 330 6.38 -13.98 -17.23
CA THR A 330 6.65 -15.43 -17.28
C THR A 330 8.08 -15.75 -16.85
N GLU A 331 9.04 -14.93 -17.28
CA GLU A 331 10.44 -15.03 -16.83
C GLU A 331 10.57 -14.70 -15.34
N LEU A 332 9.91 -13.63 -14.88
CA LEU A 332 9.87 -13.26 -13.46
C LEU A 332 9.33 -14.38 -12.57
N LYS A 333 8.18 -14.95 -12.93
CA LYS A 333 7.58 -16.08 -12.20
C LYS A 333 8.57 -17.23 -12.12
N SER A 334 9.15 -17.63 -13.25
CA SER A 334 10.09 -18.76 -13.31
C SER A 334 11.33 -18.52 -12.46
N ALA A 335 11.90 -17.32 -12.50
CA ALA A 335 13.07 -16.93 -11.72
C ALA A 335 12.79 -16.96 -10.21
N VAL A 336 11.67 -16.38 -9.78
CA VAL A 336 11.26 -16.31 -8.37
C VAL A 336 10.90 -17.69 -7.82
N THR A 337 10.08 -18.46 -8.55
CA THR A 337 9.71 -19.81 -8.13
C THR A 337 10.95 -20.69 -7.95
N ARG A 338 11.90 -20.64 -8.90
CA ARG A 338 13.17 -21.38 -8.78
C ARG A 338 13.99 -20.92 -7.57
N ALA A 339 14.09 -19.61 -7.33
CA ALA A 339 14.82 -19.07 -6.19
C ALA A 339 14.21 -19.48 -4.85
N ALA A 340 12.87 -19.52 -4.77
CA ALA A 340 12.12 -19.96 -3.58
C ALA A 340 12.47 -21.42 -3.20
N TYR A 341 12.51 -22.32 -4.19
CA TYR A 341 12.88 -23.73 -4.00
C TYR A 341 14.37 -23.93 -3.72
N THR A 342 15.24 -23.11 -4.29
CA THR A 342 16.70 -23.25 -4.16
C THR A 342 17.20 -22.71 -2.81
N ALA A 343 16.54 -21.68 -2.26
CA ALA A 343 16.92 -21.11 -0.99
C ALA A 343 16.72 -22.12 0.17
N PRO A 344 17.74 -22.41 1.00
CA PRO A 344 17.64 -23.43 2.05
C PRO A 344 16.81 -22.98 3.26
N GLY A 345 16.65 -21.68 3.49
CA GLY A 345 15.91 -21.11 4.63
C GLY A 345 14.81 -20.12 4.22
N ARG A 346 14.30 -19.35 5.19
CA ARG A 346 13.28 -18.31 4.97
C ARG A 346 13.75 -17.24 3.97
N LEU A 347 15.02 -16.88 4.00
CA LEU A 347 15.54 -15.76 3.22
C LEU A 347 16.04 -16.18 1.82
N VAL A 348 15.50 -15.55 0.78
CA VAL A 348 15.93 -15.67 -0.62
C VAL A 348 16.91 -14.54 -0.95
N ARG A 349 18.19 -14.89 -1.07
CA ARG A 349 19.32 -14.00 -1.39
C ARG A 349 19.59 -13.87 -2.88
N ALA A 350 20.37 -12.86 -3.29
CA ALA A 350 20.70 -12.64 -4.70
C ALA A 350 21.39 -13.87 -5.32
N GLU A 351 22.21 -14.60 -4.55
CA GLU A 351 22.87 -15.85 -4.97
C GLU A 351 21.89 -16.99 -5.30
N HIS A 352 20.67 -16.95 -4.77
CA HIS A 352 19.63 -17.93 -5.08
C HIS A 352 18.87 -17.60 -6.37
N LEU A 353 19.01 -16.38 -6.91
CA LEU A 353 18.43 -16.00 -8.20
C LEU A 353 19.22 -16.64 -9.36
N PRO A 354 18.64 -16.78 -10.56
CA PRO A 354 19.37 -17.23 -11.75
C PRO A 354 20.63 -16.40 -12.06
N ALA A 355 21.67 -17.04 -12.63
CA ALA A 355 22.97 -16.40 -12.92
C ALA A 355 22.94 -15.04 -13.65
N PRO A 356 22.02 -14.76 -14.60
CA PRO A 356 21.89 -13.42 -15.19
C PRO A 356 21.52 -12.32 -14.18
N LEU A 357 20.73 -12.66 -13.16
CA LEU A 357 20.32 -11.76 -12.08
C LEU A 357 21.40 -11.60 -11.02
N GLN A 358 22.23 -12.64 -10.81
CA GLN A 358 23.39 -12.58 -9.90
C GLN A 358 24.44 -11.55 -10.33
N ARG A 359 24.55 -11.26 -11.64
CA ARG A 359 25.49 -10.25 -12.19
C ARG A 359 25.05 -8.79 -11.97
N GLY A 360 23.78 -8.54 -11.67
CA GLY A 360 23.26 -7.18 -11.43
C GLY A 360 23.92 -6.47 -10.24
N VAL A 361 24.45 -7.23 -9.27
CA VAL A 361 25.20 -6.70 -8.12
C VAL A 361 26.59 -6.17 -8.52
N LEU A 362 27.18 -6.66 -9.63
CA LEU A 362 28.46 -6.18 -10.15
C LEU A 362 28.30 -4.99 -11.11
N GLU A 363 27.17 -4.88 -11.81
CA GLU A 363 26.88 -3.76 -12.75
C GLU A 363 26.22 -2.54 -12.09
N ALA A 364 25.58 -2.69 -10.92
CA ALA A 364 25.06 -1.59 -10.10
C ALA A 364 26.13 -0.55 -9.67
N ASN A 365 27.40 -0.87 -9.89
CA ASN A 365 28.55 0.00 -9.63
C ASN A 365 29.04 0.83 -10.83
N GLY A 366 28.35 0.91 -11.98
CA GLY A 366 28.94 1.70 -13.09
C GLY A 366 28.15 2.09 -14.34
N ALA A 367 26.83 1.92 -14.45
CA ALA A 367 26.14 2.07 -15.75
C ALA A 367 25.14 3.24 -15.85
N GLY A 368 25.57 4.46 -15.49
CA GLY A 368 24.86 5.72 -15.83
C GLY A 368 25.64 6.62 -16.79
N ALA A 369 26.78 6.16 -17.27
CA ALA A 369 27.79 7.01 -17.91
C ALA A 369 27.93 6.70 -19.40
N ALA A 370 27.95 7.73 -20.25
CA ALA A 370 28.00 7.59 -21.70
C ALA A 370 29.32 6.97 -22.20
N ASN A 371 30.33 6.87 -21.33
CA ASN A 371 31.61 6.23 -21.60
C ASN A 371 32.34 5.79 -20.31
N PHE A 372 33.36 4.95 -20.45
CA PHE A 372 34.18 4.43 -19.33
C PHE A 372 34.76 5.53 -18.42
N LYS A 373 35.09 6.70 -18.97
CA LYS A 373 35.65 7.82 -18.21
C LYS A 373 34.61 8.44 -17.28
N GLU A 374 33.37 8.56 -17.72
CA GLU A 374 32.24 8.99 -16.89
C GLU A 374 31.85 7.90 -15.87
N ALA A 375 31.88 6.61 -16.24
CA ALA A 375 31.49 5.51 -15.35
C ALA A 375 32.42 5.44 -14.14
N ARG A 376 33.73 5.55 -14.41
CA ARG A 376 34.76 5.64 -13.38
C ARG A 376 34.59 6.90 -12.53
N ARG A 377 34.16 8.01 -13.12
CA ARG A 377 33.94 9.28 -12.42
C ARG A 377 32.80 9.15 -11.40
N GLU A 378 31.68 8.56 -11.82
CA GLU A 378 30.49 8.34 -11.01
C GLU A 378 30.76 7.37 -9.84
N TRP A 379 31.45 6.26 -10.15
CA TRP A 379 31.87 5.27 -9.14
C TRP A 379 32.83 5.87 -8.12
N GLU A 380 33.88 6.57 -8.58
CA GLU A 380 34.82 7.27 -7.69
C GLU A 380 34.08 8.30 -6.82
N ARG A 381 33.13 9.04 -7.39
CA ARG A 381 32.32 10.02 -6.66
C ARG A 381 31.48 9.37 -5.56
N ARG A 382 30.78 8.28 -5.87
CA ARG A 382 29.90 7.56 -4.92
C ARG A 382 30.69 6.88 -3.82
N PHE A 383 31.77 6.18 -4.18
CA PHE A 383 32.68 5.52 -3.24
C PHE A 383 33.29 6.52 -2.25
N LEU A 384 33.79 7.65 -2.74
CA LEU A 384 34.40 8.67 -1.88
C LEU A 384 33.37 9.42 -1.03
N SER A 385 32.17 9.69 -1.56
CA SER A 385 31.11 10.36 -0.79
C SER A 385 30.66 9.52 0.42
N LEU A 386 30.50 8.20 0.24
CA LEU A 386 30.15 7.29 1.34
C LEU A 386 31.24 7.26 2.42
N HIS A 387 32.50 7.17 2.02
CA HIS A 387 33.62 7.16 2.97
C HIS A 387 33.79 8.52 3.66
N LEU A 388 33.52 9.63 2.97
CA LEU A 388 33.49 10.96 3.58
C LEU A 388 32.39 11.05 4.63
N ILE A 389 31.17 10.58 4.34
CA ILE A 389 30.06 10.58 5.30
C ILE A 389 30.42 9.75 6.54
N HIS A 390 30.93 8.53 6.34
CA HIS A 390 31.34 7.64 7.45
C HIS A 390 32.44 8.26 8.33
N ASN A 391 33.34 9.02 7.72
CA ASN A 391 34.43 9.72 8.43
C ASN A 391 34.07 11.18 8.78
N LYS A 392 32.78 11.54 8.85
CA LYS A 392 32.30 12.87 9.24
C LYS A 392 32.92 14.02 8.43
N TRP A 393 33.12 13.79 7.13
CA TRP A 393 33.79 14.69 6.19
C TRP A 393 35.25 15.03 6.53
N ASN A 394 35.89 14.28 7.44
CA ASN A 394 37.31 14.44 7.73
C ASN A 394 38.16 13.84 6.59
N VAL A 395 38.71 14.71 5.74
CA VAL A 395 39.50 14.32 4.57
C VAL A 395 40.74 13.51 4.94
N ALA A 396 41.39 13.79 6.07
CA ALA A 396 42.59 13.06 6.49
C ALA A 396 42.25 11.63 6.94
N ALA A 397 41.20 11.47 7.75
CA ALA A 397 40.71 10.17 8.18
C ALA A 397 40.15 9.35 7.00
N THR A 398 39.41 10.01 6.10
CA THR A 398 38.89 9.40 4.88
C THR A 398 40.03 8.92 3.98
N ALA A 399 41.06 9.75 3.78
CA ALA A 399 42.23 9.40 2.97
C ALA A 399 42.94 8.17 3.52
N HIS A 400 43.16 8.11 4.84
CA HIS A 400 43.72 6.94 5.49
C HIS A 400 42.83 5.70 5.29
N ALA A 401 41.51 5.81 5.47
CA ALA A 401 40.57 4.71 5.32
C ALA A 401 40.51 4.15 3.89
N VAL A 402 40.69 5.00 2.87
CA VAL A 402 40.69 4.57 1.46
C VAL A 402 42.08 4.30 0.90
N GLY A 403 43.13 4.28 1.75
CA GLY A 403 44.51 3.98 1.34
C GLY A 403 45.17 5.06 0.47
N MET A 404 44.75 6.32 0.60
CA MET A 404 45.28 7.48 -0.13
C MET A 404 45.96 8.49 0.78
N THR A 405 46.80 9.36 0.22
CA THR A 405 47.29 10.53 0.94
C THR A 405 46.22 11.65 0.95
N PRO A 406 46.12 12.47 2.00
CA PRO A 406 45.14 13.57 2.07
C PRO A 406 45.23 14.54 0.88
N ALA A 407 46.45 14.81 0.39
CA ALA A 407 46.68 15.66 -0.77
C ALA A 407 46.16 15.05 -2.09
N SER A 408 46.29 13.73 -2.25
CA SER A 408 45.76 13.01 -3.42
C SER A 408 44.24 12.92 -3.38
N LEU A 409 43.66 12.61 -2.21
CA LEU A 409 42.21 12.61 -2.02
C LEU A 409 41.64 14.00 -2.31
N GLY A 410 42.22 15.06 -1.74
CA GLY A 410 41.76 16.45 -1.98
C GLY A 410 41.73 16.85 -3.46
N ARG A 411 42.72 16.41 -4.25
CA ARG A 411 42.74 16.62 -5.71
C ARG A 411 41.61 15.88 -6.43
N ILE A 412 41.28 14.66 -5.98
CA ILE A 412 40.21 13.84 -6.56
C ILE A 412 38.83 14.42 -6.20
N LEU A 413 38.63 14.88 -4.95
CA LEU A 413 37.40 15.55 -4.51
C LEU A 413 37.10 16.80 -5.35
N LYS A 414 38.12 17.65 -5.57
CA LYS A 414 37.98 18.87 -6.39
C LYS A 414 37.66 18.57 -7.85
N ARG A 415 38.20 17.49 -8.41
CA ARG A 415 37.93 17.04 -9.79
C ARG A 415 36.49 16.52 -9.98
N HIS A 416 35.94 15.90 -8.93
CA HIS A 416 34.60 15.31 -8.95
C HIS A 416 33.50 16.25 -8.42
N GLY A 417 33.84 17.48 -8.04
CA GLY A 417 32.90 18.44 -7.46
C GLY A 417 32.24 17.88 -6.19
N ILE A 418 33.00 17.15 -5.39
CA ILE A 418 32.54 16.60 -4.11
C ILE A 418 32.93 17.62 -3.06
N GLU A 419 31.95 18.42 -2.68
CA GLU A 419 32.09 19.43 -1.65
C GLU A 419 31.35 18.95 -0.39
N PRO A 420 31.85 19.28 0.81
CA PRO A 420 31.05 19.14 2.02
C PRO A 420 29.69 19.82 1.83
N PRO A 421 28.60 19.29 2.44
CA PRO A 421 27.29 19.90 2.34
C PRO A 421 27.41 21.39 2.62
N ALA A 422 26.82 22.20 1.74
CA ALA A 422 26.87 23.65 1.86
C ALA A 422 26.53 24.01 3.31
N PRO A 423 27.38 24.78 4.02
CA PRO A 423 27.06 25.18 5.37
C PRO A 423 25.75 25.96 5.30
N VAL A 424 24.68 25.38 5.83
CA VAL A 424 23.48 26.14 6.18
C VAL A 424 23.98 27.27 7.08
N ARG A 425 23.55 28.51 6.79
CA ARG A 425 23.94 29.70 7.56
C ARG A 425 23.93 29.34 9.04
N ARG A 426 25.07 29.55 9.72
CA ARG A 426 25.20 29.29 11.15
C ARG A 426 23.98 29.87 11.86
N SER A 427 23.22 28.98 12.49
CA SER A 427 22.17 29.34 13.43
C SER A 427 22.75 30.19 14.54
N ALA A 428 21.93 31.09 15.08
CA ALA A 428 22.29 31.87 16.25
C ALA A 428 22.72 30.94 17.39
N PRO A 429 23.71 31.31 18.21
CA PRO A 429 24.13 30.51 19.36
C PRO A 429 22.95 30.30 20.33
N GLY A 430 22.76 29.05 20.77
CA GLY A 430 21.67 28.63 21.66
C GLY A 430 20.88 27.42 21.13
N GLY A 431 20.40 26.57 22.03
CA GLY A 431 19.60 25.37 21.74
C GLY A 431 20.41 24.21 21.11
N SER A 432 20.17 22.98 21.57
CA SER A 432 20.83 21.79 21.04
C SER A 432 20.04 21.18 19.88
N GLN A 433 20.76 20.87 18.80
CA GLN A 433 20.27 20.11 17.66
C GLN A 433 20.08 18.66 18.05
N ARG A 434 19.07 18.00 17.48
CA ARG A 434 18.78 16.59 17.76
C ARG A 434 18.55 15.77 16.50
N THR A 435 18.90 14.50 16.61
CA THR A 435 18.60 13.43 15.65
C THR A 435 18.09 12.21 16.42
N ILE A 436 17.75 11.13 15.71
CA ILE A 436 17.52 9.80 16.31
C ILE A 436 18.84 9.03 16.53
N GLY A 437 18.89 8.08 17.46
CA GLY A 437 20.08 7.26 17.73
C GLY A 437 20.25 6.03 16.83
N ARG A 438 19.15 5.52 16.27
CA ARG A 438 19.16 4.40 15.31
C ARG A 438 18.09 4.58 14.25
N SER A 439 18.36 4.03 13.07
CA SER A 439 17.36 4.00 12.00
C SER A 439 16.21 3.07 12.36
N LEU A 440 14.99 3.46 11.98
CA LEU A 440 13.80 2.64 12.14
C LEU A 440 13.02 2.55 10.84
N VAL A 441 12.27 1.46 10.69
CA VAL A 441 11.39 1.22 9.56
C VAL A 441 9.99 0.96 10.08
N LEU A 442 9.03 1.66 9.50
CA LEU A 442 7.61 1.48 9.73
C LEU A 442 6.91 1.26 8.41
N TYR A 443 5.86 0.43 8.42
CA TYR A 443 5.04 0.17 7.25
C TYR A 443 3.62 0.58 7.52
N GLY A 444 2.99 1.19 6.53
CA GLY A 444 1.58 1.56 6.62
C GLY A 444 0.97 1.79 5.25
N ARG A 445 -0.08 2.61 5.25
CA ARG A 445 -0.81 2.99 4.05
C ARG A 445 -0.96 4.50 4.04
N GLY A 446 -0.82 5.15 2.89
CA GLY A 446 -1.14 6.57 2.75
C GLY A 446 -2.64 6.79 2.94
N LEU A 447 -3.04 7.91 3.56
CA LEU A 447 -4.44 8.26 3.77
C LEU A 447 -5.13 8.52 2.43
N HIS A 448 -4.50 9.33 1.59
CA HIS A 448 -5.11 9.81 0.37
C HIS A 448 -4.91 8.84 -0.79
N SER A 449 -3.68 8.37 -0.99
CA SER A 449 -3.35 7.45 -2.08
C SER A 449 -3.89 6.03 -1.88
N GLY A 450 -4.16 5.62 -0.64
CA GLY A 450 -4.54 4.24 -0.33
C GLY A 450 -3.44 3.21 -0.59
N LEU A 451 -2.25 3.64 -1.00
CA LEU A 451 -1.11 2.80 -1.33
C LEU A 451 -0.36 2.38 -0.07
N LYS A 452 0.20 1.17 -0.09
CA LYS A 452 1.17 0.77 0.93
C LYS A 452 2.41 1.64 0.79
N THR A 453 2.84 2.23 1.89
CA THR A 453 4.03 3.09 1.97
C THR A 453 4.90 2.61 3.12
N GLY A 454 6.20 2.58 2.89
CA GLY A 454 7.21 2.37 3.94
C GLY A 454 7.74 3.73 4.38
N LEU A 455 8.01 3.87 5.67
CA LEU A 455 8.67 5.01 6.29
C LEU A 455 9.99 4.51 6.89
N ILE A 456 11.11 4.95 6.33
CA ILE A 456 12.43 4.73 6.91
C ILE A 456 12.91 6.06 7.46
N ILE A 457 13.24 6.13 8.74
CA ILE A 457 13.90 7.29 9.31
C ILE A 457 15.35 6.98 9.62
N GLU A 458 16.25 7.87 9.21
CA GLU A 458 17.70 7.72 9.36
C GLU A 458 18.27 9.00 10.00
N PRO A 459 19.24 8.86 10.92
CA PRO A 459 19.88 10.02 11.52
C PRO A 459 20.69 10.81 10.50
N LEU A 460 20.65 12.14 10.60
CA LEU A 460 21.49 13.03 9.79
C LEU A 460 22.43 13.85 10.67
N PRO A 461 23.63 14.24 10.16
CA PRO A 461 24.54 15.13 10.89
C PRO A 461 23.92 16.50 11.23
N PRO A 462 24.48 17.25 12.19
CA PRO A 462 24.01 18.59 12.51
C PRO A 462 23.98 19.52 11.28
N ASN A 463 22.97 20.40 11.26
CA ASN A 463 22.63 21.35 10.19
C ASN A 463 22.13 20.73 8.88
N SER A 464 21.72 19.46 8.90
CA SER A 464 21.14 18.80 7.72
C SER A 464 19.67 19.17 7.48
N GLY A 465 18.95 19.52 8.55
CA GLY A 465 17.50 19.72 8.53
C GLY A 465 16.72 18.41 8.43
N ILE A 466 15.40 18.52 8.36
CA ILE A 466 14.53 17.39 8.01
C ILE A 466 14.44 17.31 6.48
N ARG A 467 14.70 16.11 5.95
CA ARG A 467 14.69 15.82 4.52
C ARG A 467 13.80 14.63 4.24
N PHE A 468 12.92 14.76 3.27
CA PHE A 468 12.18 13.64 2.72
C PHE A 468 12.89 13.12 1.48
N GLY A 469 13.07 11.80 1.38
CA GLY A 469 13.74 11.14 0.27
C GLY A 469 12.90 10.05 -0.35
N SER A 470 13.26 9.66 -1.56
CA SER A 470 12.69 8.47 -2.19
C SER A 470 13.26 7.20 -1.54
N LEU A 471 12.47 6.12 -1.51
CA LEU A 471 12.98 4.78 -1.20
C LEU A 471 13.95 4.24 -2.28
N THR A 472 13.93 4.80 -3.49
CA THR A 472 14.64 4.25 -4.65
C THR A 472 15.78 5.15 -5.16
N THR A 473 15.82 6.42 -4.76
CA THR A 473 16.86 7.38 -5.17
C THR A 473 17.49 8.09 -3.97
N SER A 474 18.66 8.69 -4.17
CA SER A 474 19.30 9.55 -3.16
C SER A 474 18.76 10.99 -3.18
N ASP A 475 17.80 11.28 -4.05
CA ASP A 475 17.23 12.62 -4.15
C ASP A 475 16.38 12.92 -2.92
N THR A 476 16.40 14.17 -2.49
CA THR A 476 15.64 14.63 -1.33
C THR A 476 14.95 15.96 -1.59
N VAL A 477 13.83 16.15 -0.90
CA VAL A 477 13.16 17.44 -0.71
C VAL A 477 13.32 17.85 0.75
N ALA A 478 13.76 19.08 1.00
CA ALA A 478 13.85 19.59 2.35
C ALA A 478 12.44 19.93 2.87
N ALA A 479 12.18 19.68 4.15
CA ALA A 479 10.94 20.06 4.81
C ALA A 479 10.92 21.56 5.11
N ARG A 480 10.85 22.37 4.05
CA ARG A 480 10.82 23.84 4.11
C ARG A 480 9.71 24.38 3.24
N VAL A 481 9.19 25.55 3.63
CA VAL A 481 8.05 26.19 2.96
C VAL A 481 8.28 26.47 1.47
N GLU A 482 9.54 26.69 1.07
CA GLU A 482 9.98 26.89 -0.31
C GLU A 482 9.67 25.70 -1.22
N PHE A 483 9.57 24.50 -0.65
CA PHE A 483 9.31 23.25 -1.38
C PHE A 483 7.85 22.79 -1.26
N VAL A 484 6.96 23.58 -0.66
CA VAL A 484 5.53 23.24 -0.60
C VAL A 484 4.92 23.33 -2.00
N ASP A 485 4.50 22.19 -2.52
CA ASP A 485 3.88 22.00 -3.83
C ASP A 485 2.42 22.46 -3.82
N ASN A 486 1.63 21.92 -2.91
CA ASN A 486 0.22 22.26 -2.73
C ASN A 486 -0.26 21.97 -1.30
N THR A 487 -1.44 22.49 -0.97
CA THR A 487 -2.08 22.37 0.37
C THR A 487 -3.49 21.78 0.28
N ASN A 488 -3.76 20.99 -0.77
CA ASN A 488 -5.08 20.40 -1.01
C ASN A 488 -5.29 19.23 -0.04
N HIS A 489 -6.07 19.45 1.02
CA HIS A 489 -6.38 18.49 2.08
C HIS A 489 -5.19 18.01 2.94
N ALA A 490 -3.95 18.28 2.52
CA ALA A 490 -2.70 18.02 3.25
C ALA A 490 -1.59 18.95 2.74
N THR A 491 -0.50 19.08 3.47
CA THR A 491 0.74 19.77 3.10
C THR A 491 1.68 18.83 2.34
N ASN A 492 1.86 19.14 1.05
CA ASN A 492 2.67 18.33 0.16
C ASN A 492 3.96 19.06 -0.25
N LEU A 493 5.09 18.36 -0.25
CA LEU A 493 6.41 18.87 -0.66
C LEU A 493 6.82 18.28 -2.02
N ARG A 494 7.54 19.07 -2.81
CA ARG A 494 8.14 18.62 -4.07
C ARG A 494 9.48 19.29 -4.32
N ASN A 495 10.46 18.49 -4.76
CA ASN A 495 11.70 18.99 -5.34
C ASN A 495 12.12 18.08 -6.51
N GLY A 496 11.93 18.57 -7.73
CA GLY A 496 12.11 17.74 -8.93
C GLY A 496 11.20 16.50 -8.89
N PRO A 497 11.77 15.27 -8.99
CA PRO A 497 10.99 14.03 -8.98
C PRO A 497 10.56 13.57 -7.57
N VAL A 498 11.12 14.15 -6.50
CA VAL A 498 10.84 13.71 -5.12
C VAL A 498 9.56 14.37 -4.61
N VAL A 499 8.67 13.56 -4.05
CA VAL A 499 7.38 14.01 -3.50
C VAL A 499 7.21 13.53 -2.05
N ALA A 500 6.98 14.51 -1.18
CA ALA A 500 6.49 14.47 0.19
C ALA A 500 4.97 14.60 0.38
N ARG A 501 4.12 13.58 0.59
CA ARG A 501 2.68 13.83 0.86
C ARG A 501 2.25 13.56 2.30
N THR A 502 1.29 14.34 2.79
CA THR A 502 0.64 14.18 4.10
C THR A 502 1.64 14.18 5.26
N ILE A 503 2.53 15.17 5.30
CA ILE A 503 3.70 15.16 6.21
C ILE A 503 3.38 15.60 7.64
N GLU A 504 2.19 16.13 7.89
CA GLU A 504 1.89 17.07 8.98
C GLU A 504 1.96 16.36 10.32
N HIS A 505 1.42 15.15 10.42
CA HIS A 505 1.43 14.38 11.67
C HIS A 505 2.84 13.99 12.08
N LEU A 506 3.66 13.54 11.11
CA LEU A 506 5.07 13.24 11.36
C LEU A 506 5.83 14.51 11.75
N MET A 507 5.65 15.61 11.00
CA MET A 507 6.30 16.89 11.30
C MET A 507 5.89 17.43 12.68
N SER A 508 4.63 17.23 13.08
CA SER A 508 4.11 17.61 14.40
C SER A 508 4.78 16.81 15.52
N ALA A 509 4.94 15.49 15.34
CA ALA A 509 5.70 14.66 16.26
C ALA A 509 7.18 15.05 16.33
N LEU A 510 7.83 15.33 15.19
CA LEU A 510 9.22 15.79 15.13
C LEU A 510 9.40 17.14 15.84
N HIS A 511 8.46 18.07 15.64
CA HIS A 511 8.44 19.36 16.33
C HIS A 511 8.36 19.17 17.83
N ALA A 512 7.42 18.35 18.31
CA ALA A 512 7.22 18.09 19.72
C ALA A 512 8.44 17.44 20.40
N HIS A 513 9.22 16.65 19.65
CA HIS A 513 10.45 16.01 20.13
C HIS A 513 11.71 16.85 19.89
N GLY A 514 11.59 17.98 19.18
CA GLY A 514 12.70 18.88 18.88
C GLY A 514 13.73 18.27 17.92
N VAL A 515 13.34 17.33 17.06
CA VAL A 515 14.23 16.65 16.11
C VAL A 515 14.52 17.55 14.92
N THR A 516 15.78 17.96 14.77
CA THR A 516 16.18 18.95 13.77
C THR A 516 16.86 18.36 12.54
N ASN A 517 17.47 17.18 12.66
CA ASN A 517 18.23 16.55 11.59
C ASN A 517 17.77 15.11 11.38
N LEU A 518 17.09 14.87 10.26
CA LEU A 518 16.50 13.56 9.98
C LEU A 518 16.31 13.35 8.48
N LEU A 519 16.64 12.16 7.99
CA LEU A 519 16.24 11.72 6.65
C LEU A 519 15.05 10.79 6.79
N VAL A 520 13.96 11.12 6.10
CA VAL A 520 12.71 10.37 6.06
C VAL A 520 12.52 9.83 4.65
N LYS A 521 12.75 8.54 4.41
CA LYS A 521 12.49 7.92 3.10
C LYS A 521 11.08 7.34 3.07
N ILE A 522 10.32 7.73 2.06
CA ILE A 522 8.96 7.25 1.83
C ILE A 522 8.73 6.93 0.36
N GLY A 523 7.64 6.21 0.06
CA GLY A 523 7.20 6.00 -1.32
C GLY A 523 6.84 7.33 -1.97
N GLU A 524 5.70 7.89 -1.57
CA GLU A 524 5.29 9.27 -1.93
C GLU A 524 4.48 9.94 -0.81
N GLU A 525 3.87 9.16 0.09
CA GLU A 525 3.01 9.64 1.16
C GLU A 525 3.45 9.04 2.50
N VAL A 526 3.39 9.83 3.57
CA VAL A 526 3.62 9.36 4.94
C VAL A 526 2.44 8.47 5.36
N PRO A 527 2.68 7.32 6.02
CA PRO A 527 1.61 6.40 6.39
C PRO A 527 0.66 7.03 7.42
N VAL A 528 -0.65 6.86 7.24
CA VAL A 528 -1.68 7.46 8.11
C VAL A 528 -1.77 6.81 9.50
N MET A 529 -1.30 5.58 9.64
CA MET A 529 -1.42 4.77 10.86
C MET A 529 -2.88 4.63 11.32
N ASP A 530 -3.18 4.99 12.56
CA ASP A 530 -4.53 5.03 13.13
C ASP A 530 -5.21 6.40 12.95
N GLY A 531 -4.62 7.27 12.11
CA GLY A 531 -5.08 8.64 11.89
C GLY A 531 -4.55 9.65 12.89
N SER A 532 -3.75 9.24 13.88
CA SER A 532 -3.16 10.13 14.90
C SER A 532 -1.63 10.24 14.74
N ALA A 533 -0.95 10.94 15.64
CA ALA A 533 0.51 11.02 15.67
C ALA A 533 1.16 10.07 16.71
N VAL A 534 0.37 9.25 17.43
CA VAL A 534 0.85 8.38 18.51
C VAL A 534 1.96 7.45 18.05
N GLU A 535 1.79 6.80 16.90
CA GLU A 535 2.79 5.84 16.41
C GLU A 535 4.12 6.52 16.06
N PHE A 536 4.08 7.78 15.57
CA PHE A 536 5.29 8.54 15.31
C PHE A 536 6.00 8.95 16.60
N CYS A 537 5.26 9.30 17.66
CA CYS A 537 5.86 9.55 18.97
C CYS A 537 6.56 8.29 19.51
N ARG A 538 5.85 7.15 19.49
CA ARG A 538 6.41 5.85 19.91
C ARG A 538 7.67 5.49 19.13
N LEU A 539 7.64 5.72 17.81
CA LEU A 539 8.77 5.44 16.94
C LEU A 539 9.99 6.30 17.30
N LEU A 540 9.81 7.60 17.60
CA LEU A 540 10.90 8.48 18.03
C LEU A 540 11.47 8.08 19.40
N GLU A 541 10.61 7.67 20.33
CA GLU A 541 11.04 7.14 21.63
C GLU A 541 11.85 5.85 21.49
N GLU A 542 11.38 4.92 20.65
CA GLU A 542 12.08 3.66 20.38
C GLU A 542 13.42 3.90 19.68
N ALA A 543 13.48 4.87 18.75
CA ALA A 543 14.73 5.21 18.07
C ALA A 543 15.76 5.81 19.04
N GLY A 544 15.31 6.39 20.14
CA GLY A 544 16.11 7.22 21.04
C GLY A 544 16.52 8.53 20.38
N LEU A 545 16.65 9.60 21.16
CA LEU A 545 17.14 10.89 20.66
C LEU A 545 18.60 11.10 21.02
N GLU A 546 19.37 11.63 20.07
CA GLU A 546 20.77 12.01 20.24
C GLU A 546 20.96 13.51 20.05
N GLU A 547 21.68 14.12 21.00
CA GLU A 547 22.08 15.53 20.96
C GLU A 547 23.31 15.70 20.05
N GLN A 548 23.27 16.69 19.16
CA GLN A 548 24.29 16.93 18.13
C GLN A 548 25.06 18.26 18.31
N GLY A 549 24.84 18.96 19.42
CA GLY A 549 25.50 20.22 19.76
C GLY A 549 24.67 21.46 19.41
N GLU A 550 25.24 22.65 19.58
CA GLU A 550 24.51 23.92 19.45
C GLU A 550 24.01 24.22 18.02
N GLY A 551 22.98 25.06 17.92
CA GLY A 551 22.53 25.61 16.64
C GLY A 551 21.08 25.33 16.28
N ALA A 552 20.22 25.08 17.27
CA ALA A 552 18.77 24.97 17.07
C ALA A 552 17.97 25.93 17.96
N ALA A 553 18.49 27.13 18.20
CA ALA A 553 17.79 28.16 18.97
C ALA A 553 16.36 28.34 18.42
N PRO A 554 15.34 28.32 19.28
CA PRO A 554 13.98 28.59 18.84
C PRO A 554 13.88 29.97 18.20
N LEU A 555 13.08 30.07 17.14
CA LEU A 555 12.72 31.33 16.52
C LEU A 555 11.83 32.13 17.48
N THR A 556 12.11 33.43 17.61
CA THR A 556 11.28 34.36 18.38
C THR A 556 10.70 35.41 17.45
N LEU A 557 9.55 35.98 17.84
CA LEU A 557 8.90 37.04 17.08
C LEU A 557 9.16 38.39 17.75
N ASP A 558 9.39 39.42 16.94
CA ASP A 558 9.54 40.81 17.34
C ASP A 558 8.20 41.56 17.33
N LYS A 559 7.29 41.13 16.46
CA LYS A 559 5.96 41.71 16.25
C LYS A 559 4.95 40.65 15.89
N VAL A 560 3.74 41.11 15.64
CA VAL A 560 2.61 40.29 15.20
C VAL A 560 2.69 40.03 13.69
N TYR A 561 2.41 38.80 13.29
CA TYR A 561 2.22 38.38 11.90
C TYR A 561 0.84 37.74 11.77
N GLU A 562 0.07 38.08 10.73
CA GLU A 562 -1.28 37.58 10.56
C GLU A 562 -1.63 37.34 9.09
N VAL A 563 -2.52 36.36 8.86
CA VAL A 563 -3.07 35.98 7.56
C VAL A 563 -4.58 35.86 7.69
N GLY A 564 -5.31 36.48 6.75
CA GLY A 564 -6.77 36.52 6.75
C GLY A 564 -7.32 37.62 7.65
N GLU A 565 -8.64 37.61 7.84
CA GLU A 565 -9.36 38.59 8.65
C GLU A 565 -10.10 37.89 9.79
N ARG A 566 -9.98 38.41 11.01
CA ARG A 566 -10.57 37.79 12.19
C ARG A 566 -12.09 37.68 12.07
N GLY A 567 -12.64 36.51 12.43
CA GLY A 567 -14.07 36.23 12.27
C GLY A 567 -14.52 35.88 10.85
N SER A 568 -13.66 36.04 9.84
CA SER A 568 -13.97 35.64 8.46
C SER A 568 -14.32 34.14 8.36
N PRO A 569 -15.26 33.75 7.48
CA PRO A 569 -15.51 32.35 7.17
C PRO A 569 -14.34 31.70 6.40
N GLU A 570 -13.47 32.48 5.76
CA GLU A 570 -12.34 31.95 5.00
C GLU A 570 -11.22 31.43 5.91
N GLY A 571 -11.12 31.93 7.14
CA GLY A 571 -10.11 31.55 8.12
C GLY A 571 -9.19 32.71 8.51
N TYR A 572 -8.61 32.61 9.71
CA TYR A 572 -7.69 33.61 10.26
C TYR A 572 -6.60 32.94 11.08
N ILE A 573 -5.34 33.33 10.89
CA ILE A 573 -4.24 32.89 11.74
C ILE A 573 -3.31 34.04 12.07
N ARG A 574 -2.89 34.12 13.34
CA ARG A 574 -1.99 35.14 13.87
C ARG A 574 -0.93 34.51 14.74
N ALA A 575 0.33 34.92 14.57
CA ALA A 575 1.42 34.62 15.49
C ALA A 575 1.90 35.91 16.17
N GLU A 576 2.01 35.87 17.49
CA GLU A 576 2.46 37.00 18.31
C GLU A 576 3.63 36.61 19.23
N PRO A 577 4.50 37.58 19.63
CA PRO A 577 5.62 37.32 20.51
C PRO A 577 5.19 36.64 21.82
N SER A 578 5.93 35.60 22.22
CA SER A 578 5.71 34.83 23.43
C SER A 578 7.01 34.10 23.78
N ASP A 579 7.27 33.88 25.07
CA ASP A 579 8.43 33.10 25.54
C ASP A 579 8.24 31.59 25.36
N GLU A 580 6.99 31.16 25.19
CA GLU A 580 6.56 29.78 25.00
C GLU A 580 5.84 29.60 23.66
N LEU A 581 5.73 28.34 23.22
CA LEU A 581 4.87 27.96 22.12
C LEU A 581 3.46 27.65 22.64
N VAL A 582 2.50 28.49 22.27
CA VAL A 582 1.09 28.31 22.65
C VAL A 582 0.24 28.32 21.39
N VAL A 583 -0.61 27.32 21.18
CA VAL A 583 -1.53 27.27 20.04
C VAL A 583 -2.96 27.31 20.55
N SER A 584 -3.65 28.43 20.31
CA SER A 584 -5.08 28.58 20.55
C SER A 584 -5.83 28.41 19.24
N TYR A 585 -6.76 27.47 19.18
CA TYR A 585 -7.53 27.18 17.98
C TYR A 585 -9.03 27.31 18.27
N LEU A 586 -9.74 28.00 17.38
CA LEU A 586 -11.20 28.04 17.31
C LEU A 586 -11.67 27.33 16.04
N LEU A 587 -12.23 26.15 16.22
CA LEU A 587 -12.92 25.40 15.18
C LEU A 587 -14.40 25.77 15.17
N ASP A 588 -14.97 25.92 13.99
CA ASP A 588 -16.40 26.15 13.84
C ASP A 588 -16.83 25.54 12.51
N LEU A 589 -17.35 24.31 12.62
CA LEU A 589 -17.82 23.48 11.52
C LEU A 589 -19.30 23.15 11.72
N PRO A 590 -20.00 22.68 10.67
CA PRO A 590 -21.37 22.21 10.82
C PRO A 590 -21.52 21.18 11.95
N LYS A 591 -22.72 21.12 12.54
CA LYS A 591 -23.07 20.01 13.44
C LYS A 591 -22.90 18.68 12.70
N PRO A 592 -22.47 17.61 13.39
CA PRO A 592 -22.32 17.48 14.84
C PRO A 592 -20.98 17.96 15.42
N VAL A 593 -19.98 18.30 14.59
CA VAL A 593 -18.67 18.80 15.08
C VAL A 593 -18.87 20.10 15.86
N GLY A 594 -19.62 21.03 15.26
CA GLY A 594 -19.97 22.30 15.88
C GLY A 594 -18.76 23.21 16.16
N ARG A 595 -18.97 24.14 17.10
CA ARG A 595 -17.95 25.09 17.53
C ARG A 595 -17.14 24.49 18.69
N GLN A 596 -15.84 24.35 18.49
CA GLN A 596 -14.90 23.84 19.49
C GLN A 596 -13.73 24.80 19.64
N SER A 597 -13.19 24.92 20.85
CA SER A 597 -11.98 25.71 21.09
C SER A 597 -11.05 24.99 22.03
N TYR A 598 -9.77 24.98 21.71
CA TYR A 598 -8.74 24.45 22.59
C TYR A 598 -7.51 25.36 22.62
N ARG A 599 -6.85 25.43 23.76
CA ARG A 599 -5.58 26.14 23.94
C ARG A 599 -4.54 25.13 24.43
N TYR A 600 -3.56 24.86 23.59
CA TYR A 600 -2.47 23.96 23.88
C TYR A 600 -1.21 24.76 24.25
N HIS A 601 -0.59 24.38 25.36
CA HIS A 601 0.70 24.91 25.82
C HIS A 601 1.76 23.84 25.60
N HIS A 602 2.67 24.06 24.65
CA HIS A 602 3.69 23.07 24.35
C HIS A 602 4.87 23.19 25.34
N THR A 603 4.98 22.22 26.25
CA THR A 603 6.07 22.15 27.25
C THR A 603 7.07 21.03 26.97
N GLY A 604 6.82 20.22 25.93
CA GLY A 604 7.70 19.12 25.50
C GLY A 604 6.93 17.90 24.98
N PRO A 605 7.63 16.78 24.74
CA PRO A 605 7.05 15.56 24.15
C PRO A 605 5.86 15.00 24.94
N GLU A 606 5.96 14.96 26.27
CA GLU A 606 4.93 14.39 27.15
C GLU A 606 3.60 15.17 27.04
N SER A 607 3.65 16.50 27.08
CA SER A 607 2.45 17.34 26.89
C SER A 607 1.79 17.10 25.53
N PHE A 608 2.61 16.92 24.48
CA PHE A 608 2.10 16.66 23.14
C PHE A 608 1.43 15.29 23.06
N GLN A 609 2.06 14.25 23.60
CA GLN A 609 1.51 12.89 23.59
C GLN A 609 0.19 12.78 24.34
N ASN A 610 0.10 13.42 25.51
CA ASN A 610 -1.08 13.35 26.37
C ASN A 610 -2.26 14.15 25.80
N GLU A 611 -2.01 15.31 25.20
CA GLU A 611 -3.06 16.26 24.84
C GLU A 611 -3.38 16.33 23.35
N ILE A 612 -2.42 16.09 22.46
CA ILE A 612 -2.55 16.39 21.02
C ILE A 612 -2.34 15.14 20.17
N ALA A 613 -1.32 14.32 20.44
CA ALA A 613 -0.90 13.25 19.55
C ALA A 613 -1.98 12.20 19.29
N GLN A 614 -2.91 11.99 20.22
CA GLN A 614 -3.99 11.00 20.07
C GLN A 614 -5.12 11.48 19.16
N ALA A 615 -5.20 12.77 18.84
CA ALA A 615 -6.28 13.32 18.04
C ALA A 615 -6.18 12.84 16.60
N ARG A 616 -7.24 12.19 16.11
CA ARG A 616 -7.25 11.58 14.78
C ARG A 616 -7.72 12.57 13.70
N THR A 617 -7.22 12.34 12.50
CA THR A 617 -7.78 12.92 11.27
C THR A 617 -9.26 12.57 11.11
N PHE A 618 -10.02 13.46 10.49
CA PHE A 618 -11.46 13.32 10.32
C PHE A 618 -11.93 13.82 8.96
N SER A 619 -13.05 13.27 8.51
CA SER A 619 -13.69 13.67 7.25
C SER A 619 -15.21 13.53 7.34
N PHE A 620 -15.93 14.30 6.54
CA PHE A 620 -17.38 14.21 6.44
C PHE A 620 -17.80 13.20 5.38
N ILE A 621 -18.83 12.39 5.67
CA ILE A 621 -19.29 11.35 4.74
C ILE A 621 -19.69 11.92 3.37
N TRP A 622 -20.30 13.11 3.34
CA TRP A 622 -20.71 13.75 2.08
C TRP A 622 -19.53 14.32 1.28
N GLU A 623 -18.33 14.45 1.87
CA GLU A 623 -17.12 14.88 1.18
C GLU A 623 -16.34 13.69 0.60
N LEU A 624 -16.58 12.47 1.08
CA LEU A 624 -15.88 11.27 0.61
C LEU A 624 -16.04 11.05 -0.89
N GLU A 625 -17.25 11.20 -1.43
CA GLU A 625 -17.48 11.04 -2.87
C GLU A 625 -16.69 12.06 -3.70
N SER A 626 -16.54 13.30 -3.20
CA SER A 626 -15.73 14.32 -3.86
C SER A 626 -14.24 13.99 -3.77
N LEU A 627 -13.77 13.50 -2.63
CA LEU A 627 -12.38 13.08 -2.44
C LEU A 627 -12.05 11.89 -3.35
N GLU A 628 -12.92 10.88 -3.42
CA GLU A 628 -12.76 9.72 -4.29
C GLU A 628 -12.70 10.11 -5.77
N ARG A 629 -13.56 11.04 -6.22
CA ARG A 629 -13.50 11.58 -7.60
C ARG A 629 -12.19 12.31 -7.90
N MET A 630 -11.52 12.83 -6.87
CA MET A 630 -10.19 13.46 -6.98
C MET A 630 -9.04 12.47 -6.82
N GLY A 631 -9.31 11.16 -6.65
CA GLY A 631 -8.30 10.15 -6.37
C GLY A 631 -7.69 10.27 -4.97
N LEU A 632 -8.44 10.82 -4.02
CA LEU A 632 -8.04 11.06 -2.64
C LEU A 632 -8.92 10.26 -1.68
N GLY A 633 -8.40 9.99 -0.49
CA GLY A 633 -9.11 9.30 0.59
C GLY A 633 -9.19 7.77 0.44
N GLU A 634 -8.52 7.18 -0.56
CA GLU A 634 -8.54 5.74 -0.83
C GLU A 634 -7.96 4.87 0.31
N GLY A 635 -7.19 5.49 1.21
CA GLY A 635 -6.63 4.87 2.41
C GLY A 635 -7.45 5.03 3.68
N GLY A 636 -8.55 5.80 3.63
CA GLY A 636 -9.47 5.96 4.74
C GLY A 636 -10.17 4.64 5.07
N ARG A 637 -10.11 4.23 6.33
CA ARG A 637 -10.68 3.00 6.88
C ARG A 637 -11.38 3.31 8.19
N TRP A 638 -12.23 2.39 8.63
CA TRP A 638 -13.01 2.53 9.86
C TRP A 638 -12.17 2.85 11.11
N GLY A 639 -10.91 2.39 11.15
CA GLY A 639 -10.01 2.57 12.29
C GLY A 639 -8.99 3.70 12.19
N ASN A 640 -8.90 4.43 11.07
CA ASN A 640 -7.84 5.44 10.87
C ASN A 640 -8.34 6.83 10.45
N VAL A 641 -9.65 7.03 10.32
CA VAL A 641 -10.28 8.33 10.08
C VAL A 641 -11.56 8.39 10.89
N ILE A 642 -11.84 9.52 11.55
CA ILE A 642 -13.15 9.77 12.14
C ILE A 642 -14.12 10.21 11.04
N LEU A 643 -15.19 9.45 10.83
CA LEU A 643 -16.23 9.73 9.86
C LEU A 643 -17.41 10.40 10.54
N VAL A 644 -17.80 11.56 10.00
CA VAL A 644 -18.87 12.38 10.53
C VAL A 644 -20.00 12.51 9.51
N ASP A 645 -21.22 12.17 9.92
CA ASP A 645 -22.43 12.44 9.13
C ASP A 645 -23.16 13.69 9.64
N LYS A 646 -24.39 13.92 9.19
CA LYS A 646 -25.15 15.16 9.50
C LYS A 646 -25.61 15.21 10.96
N GLU A 647 -25.59 14.09 11.66
CA GLU A 647 -26.19 13.90 12.98
C GLU A 647 -25.17 13.51 14.04
N ARG A 648 -24.17 12.69 13.70
CA ARG A 648 -23.21 12.13 14.66
C ARG A 648 -21.87 11.70 14.05
N VAL A 649 -20.94 11.32 14.93
CA VAL A 649 -19.79 10.49 14.57
C VAL A 649 -20.27 9.06 14.31
N VAL A 650 -19.84 8.47 13.21
CA VAL A 650 -20.47 7.26 12.65
C VAL A 650 -19.74 5.98 13.03
N ASN A 651 -18.41 6.04 13.12
CA ASN A 651 -17.56 4.86 13.12
C ASN A 651 -16.79 4.62 14.42
N THR A 652 -16.75 5.59 15.34
CA THR A 652 -15.90 5.50 16.54
C THR A 652 -16.38 6.47 17.63
N GLU A 653 -16.00 6.21 18.88
CA GLU A 653 -16.08 7.20 19.95
C GLU A 653 -14.88 8.16 19.86
N LEU A 654 -15.09 9.41 20.27
CA LEU A 654 -13.99 10.37 20.33
C LEU A 654 -13.11 10.08 21.53
N ARG A 655 -11.78 10.14 21.33
CA ARG A 655 -10.77 10.01 22.39
C ARG A 655 -10.78 11.22 23.32
N TYR A 656 -11.20 12.36 22.79
CA TYR A 656 -11.43 13.60 23.54
C TYR A 656 -12.78 14.20 23.13
N PRO A 657 -13.52 14.85 24.05
CA PRO A 657 -14.73 15.60 23.67
C PRO A 657 -14.49 16.66 22.58
N ASP A 658 -13.27 17.20 22.53
CA ASP A 658 -12.76 18.23 21.63
C ASP A 658 -11.69 17.70 20.65
N GLU A 659 -11.77 16.41 20.25
CA GLU A 659 -10.78 15.76 19.39
C GLU A 659 -10.56 16.47 18.05
N PHE A 660 -11.61 17.03 17.43
CA PHE A 660 -11.50 17.69 16.12
C PHE A 660 -10.64 18.97 16.17
N VAL A 661 -10.80 19.81 17.20
CA VAL A 661 -9.97 21.01 17.35
C VAL A 661 -8.54 20.67 17.76
N ARG A 662 -8.32 19.59 18.53
CA ARG A 662 -6.98 19.10 18.85
C ARG A 662 -6.24 18.58 17.61
N HIS A 663 -6.93 17.89 16.70
CA HIS A 663 -6.34 17.50 15.41
C HIS A 663 -5.94 18.73 14.59
N LYS A 664 -6.73 19.82 14.60
CA LYS A 664 -6.32 21.05 13.93
C LYS A 664 -5.13 21.75 14.57
N ILE A 665 -4.94 21.62 15.88
CA ILE A 665 -3.70 22.05 16.55
C ILE A 665 -2.52 21.18 16.12
N LEU A 666 -2.72 19.86 15.99
CA LEU A 666 -1.72 18.92 15.49
C LEU A 666 -1.25 19.33 14.08
N ASP A 667 -2.18 19.65 13.17
CA ASP A 667 -1.89 20.15 11.82
C ASP A 667 -1.07 21.45 11.85
N VAL A 668 -1.50 22.43 12.65
CA VAL A 668 -0.79 23.71 12.82
C VAL A 668 0.64 23.49 13.32
N MET A 669 0.82 22.62 14.31
CA MET A 669 2.13 22.29 14.87
C MET A 669 3.07 21.67 13.82
N GLY A 670 2.54 20.79 12.96
CA GLY A 670 3.29 20.17 11.87
C GLY A 670 3.67 21.16 10.77
N ASP A 671 2.72 21.97 10.33
CA ASP A 671 2.95 22.98 9.28
C ASP A 671 3.95 24.05 9.74
N LEU A 672 3.84 24.54 10.98
CA LEU A 672 4.79 25.51 11.55
C LEU A 672 6.23 24.99 11.55
N TYR A 673 6.42 23.67 11.63
CA TYR A 673 7.77 23.09 11.66
C TYR A 673 8.48 23.11 10.31
N LEU A 674 7.81 23.52 9.24
CA LEU A 674 8.45 23.90 7.97
C LEU A 674 9.38 25.12 8.09
N LEU A 675 9.36 25.85 9.21
CA LEU A 675 10.38 26.84 9.58
C LEU A 675 11.76 26.21 9.81
N GLY A 676 11.81 24.88 10.01
CA GLY A 676 13.04 24.11 10.25
C GLY A 676 13.65 24.30 11.65
N ARG A 677 13.00 25.07 12.52
CA ARG A 677 13.38 25.33 13.91
C ARG A 677 12.13 25.46 14.79
N PRO A 678 12.21 25.13 16.10
CA PRO A 678 11.11 25.38 17.02
C PRO A 678 10.74 26.86 17.04
N LEU A 679 9.46 27.19 17.20
CA LEU A 679 8.98 28.58 17.29
C LEU A 679 8.54 28.89 18.73
N ARG A 680 8.96 30.03 19.27
CA ARG A 680 8.43 30.63 20.50
C ARG A 680 7.50 31.76 20.11
N ALA A 681 6.22 31.44 20.08
CA ALA A 681 5.15 32.35 19.71
C ALA A 681 3.83 31.83 20.26
N LYS A 682 2.91 32.77 20.47
CA LYS A 682 1.50 32.42 20.65
C LYS A 682 0.83 32.49 19.28
N VAL A 683 0.31 31.36 18.84
CA VAL A 683 -0.43 31.21 17.59
C VAL A 683 -1.92 31.14 17.90
N THR A 684 -2.70 32.01 17.27
CA THR A 684 -4.17 32.02 17.36
C THR A 684 -4.74 31.72 15.98
N ALA A 685 -5.49 30.64 15.84
CA ALA A 685 -6.09 30.18 14.60
C ALA A 685 -7.63 30.09 14.73
N GLU A 686 -8.36 30.55 13.72
CA GLU A 686 -9.82 30.48 13.63
C GLU A 686 -10.19 29.90 12.26
N ARG A 687 -10.85 28.73 12.23
CA ARG A 687 -11.29 28.03 10.98
C ARG A 687 -10.19 27.87 9.91
N THR A 688 -8.95 27.63 10.32
CA THR A 688 -7.83 27.52 9.38
C THR A 688 -7.72 26.12 8.77
N GLY A 689 -6.86 26.02 7.75
CA GLY A 689 -6.40 24.76 7.19
C GLY A 689 -4.96 24.96 6.70
N HIS A 690 -4.37 23.94 6.07
CA HIS A 690 -2.97 23.97 5.63
C HIS A 690 -2.60 25.20 4.79
N ARG A 691 -3.51 25.68 3.93
CA ARG A 691 -3.29 26.92 3.16
C ARG A 691 -2.97 28.14 4.03
N HIS A 692 -3.70 28.33 5.13
CA HIS A 692 -3.48 29.45 6.06
C HIS A 692 -2.22 29.25 6.87
N ASN A 693 -1.99 28.03 7.35
CA ASN A 693 -0.80 27.68 8.13
C ASN A 693 0.47 27.92 7.30
N VAL A 694 0.52 27.41 6.08
CA VAL A 694 1.64 27.62 5.14
C VAL A 694 1.81 29.09 4.78
N ALA A 695 0.71 29.85 4.58
CA ALA A 695 0.81 31.28 4.32
C ALA A 695 1.46 32.04 5.49
N LEU A 696 1.12 31.70 6.73
CA LEU A 696 1.79 32.25 7.91
C LEU A 696 3.26 31.86 7.95
N VAL A 697 3.59 30.59 7.67
CA VAL A 697 4.98 30.13 7.63
C VAL A 697 5.80 30.87 6.57
N ARG A 698 5.22 31.20 5.41
CA ARG A 698 5.87 32.03 4.38
C ARG A 698 6.20 33.42 4.92
N LEU A 699 5.23 34.10 5.54
CA LEU A 699 5.45 35.42 6.16
C LEU A 699 6.55 35.38 7.23
N LEU A 700 6.52 34.36 8.09
CA LEU A 700 7.53 34.18 9.14
C LEU A 700 8.90 33.85 8.56
N THR A 701 8.96 33.07 7.48
CA THR A 701 10.21 32.74 6.80
C THR A 701 10.84 34.00 6.21
N GLU A 702 10.07 34.81 5.48
CA GLU A 702 10.56 36.08 4.89
C GLU A 702 11.04 37.08 5.95
N ALA A 703 10.43 37.06 7.14
CA ALA A 703 10.79 37.97 8.22
C ALA A 703 12.00 37.53 9.06
N LEU A 704 12.26 36.22 9.17
CA LEU A 704 13.19 35.66 10.17
C LEU A 704 14.39 34.89 9.58
N LEU A 705 14.32 34.45 8.31
CA LEU A 705 15.28 33.51 7.69
C LEU A 705 15.86 34.07 6.39
#